data_AF-A0A0F4QVZ5-F1
#
_entry.id   AF-A0A0F4QVZ5-F1
#
_cell.length_a   1.000
_cell.length_b   1.000
_cell.length_c   1.000
_cell.angle_alpha   90.00
_cell.angle_beta   90.00
_cell.angle_gamma   90.00
#
_symmetry.space_group_name_H-M   'P 1'
#
loop_
_entity.id
_entity.type
_entity.pdbx_description
1 polymer ?
#
loop_
_entity_poly.entity_id
_entity_poly.type
_entity_poly.pdbx_seq_one_letter_code
_entity_poly.pdbx_strand_id
1 'polypeptide(L)'
;MRFLLGSLVIALLAGCGGGSSESTGNVTPGGQSSAHNTAPTLEKNEGTWVISANMQSTKRFELSDKEGDTVSVSSENLPEWLKLEQTGTAFSLVAEPDLFDVDTHNISLVLSDSKDTSAQTIVIQVTVDPESNPSETVALSDDVVQGTWSNQSGDVLFHFTDDNKGLGLYKNKGFAFDWNNLDDIELTTREAECIAHCSRPQFLPIEIVAQQDDKIAVKIYASEQDYELVVLTKGDVKSLEYNYYIEQRLSDGVYVSKLSTSTSEPSLIGGYLTVDYEDYKQHVPFHYAPYYDGDNYQILSDGPERDIFGRSLVKEFLNTNTQTFKRLSFDPNILSAKIVAAKGDFVALEFVYRFEMVPTFDTGLVPEAEWNNYEGLIDVMAPRHSYKIYRGLEMMDIPEFPAGSQTLGLSPLLGGELPTGGRFNAVNTMLEFTSATAGVYKATDGVTGEQHSLDVSLSRTQDTLSYTFDKYTQTVKYGQFFNNQTAFIRELGGDSPFILASIAKLPNMVEPTQEDYMRTFYIDTRNLNNNGRHLVLEPQSDGRAIIYTGGIAGPNGRWQMEDDNSMSFILSCNEDTYAECLSGQTEKNVLNFKLLYKQREGYWFMREHTHYRQDDNQQWNSRITHNIQFLRVCDVCYYSSN
;
A
#
# COMPACT_ATOMS: atom_id res chain seq x y z
N MET A 1 28.81 -20.98 -19.35
CA MET A 1 29.05 -22.20 -20.17
C MET A 1 27.85 -22.35 -21.11
N ARG A 2 28.10 -22.24 -22.43
CA ARG A 2 27.39 -22.73 -23.64
C ARG A 2 26.06 -23.49 -23.43
N PHE A 3 25.01 -23.49 -24.27
CA PHE A 3 24.58 -22.90 -25.57
C PHE A 3 23.10 -23.35 -25.78
N LEU A 4 22.32 -22.70 -26.68
CA LEU A 4 21.23 -23.21 -27.56
C LEU A 4 20.17 -22.09 -27.71
N LEU A 5 20.03 -21.29 -28.78
CA LEU A 5 19.91 -21.50 -30.25
C LEU A 5 18.75 -22.44 -30.66
N GLY A 6 17.61 -21.82 -31.00
CA GLY A 6 16.51 -22.42 -31.75
C GLY A 6 16.59 -22.02 -33.23
N SER A 7 16.80 -23.01 -34.10
CA SER A 7 16.97 -22.86 -35.55
C SER A 7 15.65 -22.81 -36.32
N LEU A 8 15.66 -21.96 -37.35
CA LEU A 8 14.69 -21.83 -38.43
C LEU A 8 14.81 -23.00 -39.44
N VAL A 9 13.68 -23.57 -39.86
CA VAL A 9 13.60 -24.65 -40.86
C VAL A 9 13.48 -24.07 -42.27
N ILE A 10 14.39 -24.44 -43.17
CA ILE A 10 14.34 -24.16 -44.61
C ILE A 10 13.95 -25.46 -45.33
N ALA A 11 12.89 -25.43 -46.14
CA ALA A 11 12.52 -26.51 -47.04
C ALA A 11 13.05 -26.23 -48.45
N LEU A 12 13.94 -27.10 -48.93
CA LEU A 12 14.39 -27.21 -50.32
C LEU A 12 13.42 -28.11 -51.09
N LEU A 13 13.05 -27.70 -52.29
CA LEU A 13 12.68 -28.62 -53.38
C LEU A 13 13.41 -28.16 -54.65
N ALA A 14 14.34 -29.00 -55.10
CA ALA A 14 14.88 -29.01 -56.44
C ALA A 14 14.72 -30.43 -57.01
N GLY A 15 14.34 -30.55 -58.28
CA GLY A 15 14.48 -31.82 -58.99
C GLY A 15 13.74 -31.92 -60.33
N CYS A 16 14.54 -32.25 -61.35
CA CYS A 16 14.26 -32.71 -62.73
C CYS A 16 14.00 -31.62 -63.79
N GLY A 17 14.72 -31.57 -64.92
CA GLY A 17 15.80 -32.44 -65.43
C GLY A 17 15.75 -32.55 -66.96
N GLY A 18 16.92 -32.35 -67.61
CA GLY A 18 17.28 -32.84 -68.96
C GLY A 18 16.90 -31.92 -70.13
N GLY A 19 17.73 -31.65 -71.15
CA GLY A 19 19.09 -32.11 -71.44
C GLY A 19 19.61 -31.56 -72.80
N SER A 20 20.95 -31.45 -72.89
CA SER A 20 21.88 -31.51 -74.04
C SER A 20 21.63 -30.72 -75.34
N SER A 21 22.56 -29.84 -75.72
CA SER A 21 23.63 -30.12 -76.71
C SER A 21 24.52 -28.89 -76.97
N GLU A 22 25.84 -29.11 -77.05
CA GLU A 22 26.87 -28.12 -77.40
C GLU A 22 26.77 -27.64 -78.85
N SER A 23 26.99 -26.34 -79.10
CA SER A 23 28.10 -25.83 -79.95
C SER A 23 27.89 -24.36 -80.35
N THR A 24 28.85 -23.52 -79.94
CA THR A 24 29.47 -22.39 -80.66
C THR A 24 28.61 -21.38 -81.45
N GLY A 25 28.78 -20.10 -81.10
CA GLY A 25 28.79 -19.00 -82.07
C GLY A 25 27.89 -17.81 -81.73
N ASN A 26 28.50 -16.71 -81.29
CA ASN A 26 27.90 -15.37 -81.20
C ASN A 26 27.05 -15.00 -82.42
N VAL A 27 25.86 -14.42 -82.20
CA VAL A 27 25.50 -13.03 -82.57
C VAL A 27 24.26 -12.62 -81.74
N THR A 28 24.40 -11.58 -80.94
CA THR A 28 23.30 -10.86 -80.27
C THR A 28 22.45 -10.09 -81.29
N PRO A 29 21.13 -9.98 -81.08
CA PRO A 29 20.59 -8.62 -80.99
C PRO A 29 19.66 -8.42 -79.77
N GLY A 30 19.98 -7.36 -79.02
CA GLY A 30 19.14 -6.55 -78.11
C GLY A 30 17.89 -7.16 -77.47
N GLY A 31 17.99 -7.48 -76.18
CA GLY A 31 16.85 -7.57 -75.26
C GLY A 31 16.74 -6.32 -74.41
N GLN A 32 15.53 -5.75 -74.34
CA GLN A 32 15.14 -4.63 -73.49
C GLN A 32 15.36 -4.95 -72.01
N SER A 33 16.01 -4.03 -71.29
CA SER A 33 16.06 -4.00 -69.82
C SER A 33 14.81 -3.29 -69.31
N SER A 34 13.91 -3.99 -68.65
CA SER A 34 12.88 -3.36 -67.81
C SER A 34 13.60 -2.67 -66.63
N ALA A 35 13.57 -1.34 -66.58
CA ALA A 35 14.06 -0.61 -65.43
C ALA A 35 13.24 -1.03 -64.19
N HIS A 36 13.91 -1.54 -63.16
CA HIS A 36 13.29 -1.85 -61.87
C HIS A 36 13.06 -0.53 -61.12
N ASN A 37 11.82 -0.28 -60.66
CA ASN A 37 11.45 0.89 -59.88
C ASN A 37 11.89 0.74 -58.41
N THR A 38 12.18 1.83 -57.70
CA THR A 38 12.54 1.78 -56.28
C THR A 38 11.53 2.61 -55.48
N ALA A 39 10.89 2.03 -54.46
CA ALA A 39 9.95 2.78 -53.63
C ALA A 39 10.59 4.04 -53.01
N PRO A 40 9.87 5.17 -52.94
CA PRO A 40 10.38 6.41 -52.40
C PRO A 40 10.64 6.30 -50.90
N THR A 41 11.59 7.10 -50.37
CA THR A 41 12.01 7.05 -48.96
C THR A 41 12.19 8.45 -48.39
N LEU A 42 12.23 8.56 -47.06
CA LEU A 42 12.73 9.76 -46.38
C LEU A 42 14.26 9.79 -46.48
N GLU A 43 14.84 10.97 -46.67
CA GLU A 43 16.29 11.12 -46.51
C GLU A 43 16.72 10.79 -45.07
N LYS A 44 17.90 10.16 -44.91
CA LYS A 44 18.32 9.54 -43.64
C LYS A 44 18.35 10.49 -42.43
N ASN A 45 17.92 9.92 -41.30
CA ASN A 45 18.10 10.36 -39.90
C ASN A 45 17.35 11.62 -39.48
N GLU A 46 16.07 11.45 -39.19
CA GLU A 46 15.39 12.33 -38.25
C GLU A 46 15.01 11.54 -37.00
N GLY A 47 15.67 11.86 -35.89
CA GLY A 47 15.29 11.34 -34.57
C GLY A 47 13.94 11.90 -34.13
N THR A 48 13.56 11.61 -32.88
CA THR A 48 12.35 12.13 -32.24
C THR A 48 12.23 13.65 -32.40
N TRP A 49 11.08 14.13 -32.89
CA TRP A 49 10.76 15.56 -32.94
C TRP A 49 10.13 15.98 -31.61
N VAL A 50 10.91 16.66 -30.77
CA VAL A 50 10.42 17.18 -29.48
C VAL A 50 9.81 18.57 -29.68
N ILE A 51 8.57 18.76 -29.24
CA ILE A 51 7.82 20.02 -29.31
C ILE A 51 7.15 20.32 -27.96
N SER A 52 6.67 21.55 -27.80
CA SER A 52 5.98 21.99 -26.58
C SER A 52 4.48 22.16 -26.85
N ALA A 53 3.65 21.71 -25.90
CA ALA A 53 2.22 22.01 -25.86
C ALA A 53 1.97 23.52 -25.87
N ASN A 54 0.82 23.93 -26.42
CA ASN A 54 0.42 25.32 -26.63
C ASN A 54 1.36 26.16 -27.50
N MET A 55 2.31 25.54 -28.20
CA MET A 55 3.22 26.20 -29.12
C MET A 55 3.15 25.57 -30.51
N GLN A 56 2.89 26.41 -31.51
CA GLN A 56 2.98 25.98 -32.90
C GLN A 56 4.45 25.63 -33.24
N SER A 57 4.66 24.47 -33.85
CA SER A 57 5.97 24.05 -34.34
C SER A 57 5.86 23.50 -35.75
N THR A 58 6.89 23.68 -36.56
CA THR A 58 6.92 23.16 -37.94
C THR A 58 8.23 22.43 -38.19
N LYS A 59 8.13 21.24 -38.77
CA LYS A 59 9.29 20.47 -39.21
C LYS A 59 9.14 20.05 -40.66
N ARG A 60 10.21 20.24 -41.43
CA ARG A 60 10.28 19.93 -42.85
C ARG A 60 11.09 18.66 -43.06
N PHE A 61 10.59 17.80 -43.94
CA PHE A 61 11.16 16.51 -44.30
C PHE A 61 11.39 16.45 -45.82
N GLU A 62 12.56 15.97 -46.23
CA GLU A 62 12.92 15.81 -47.64
C GLU A 62 12.64 14.38 -48.13
N LEU A 63 12.06 14.27 -49.32
CA LEU A 63 11.71 13.00 -49.97
C LEU A 63 12.79 12.60 -50.98
N SER A 64 13.15 11.33 -51.01
CA SER A 64 14.11 10.76 -51.93
C SER A 64 13.47 9.71 -52.80
N ASP A 65 13.55 9.93 -54.11
CA ASP A 65 13.20 8.97 -55.15
C ASP A 65 14.39 8.79 -56.09
N LYS A 66 14.77 7.54 -56.35
CA LYS A 66 15.99 7.24 -57.11
C LYS A 66 15.83 7.48 -58.59
N GLU A 67 14.61 7.34 -59.09
CA GLU A 67 14.24 7.50 -60.49
C GLU A 67 13.82 8.96 -60.81
N GLY A 68 13.67 9.80 -59.78
CA GLY A 68 13.24 11.20 -59.89
C GLY A 68 11.74 11.33 -60.14
N ASP A 69 10.96 10.29 -59.83
CA ASP A 69 9.52 10.28 -59.93
C ASP A 69 8.89 11.21 -58.89
N THR A 70 7.68 11.70 -59.19
CA THR A 70 6.95 12.56 -58.24
C THR A 70 6.41 11.72 -57.10
N VAL A 71 6.86 12.01 -55.89
CA VAL A 71 6.41 11.33 -54.66
C VAL A 71 5.19 12.04 -54.09
N SER A 72 4.22 11.28 -53.61
CA SER A 72 3.08 11.74 -52.82
C SER A 72 3.18 11.20 -51.40
N VAL A 73 2.78 12.00 -50.41
CA VAL A 73 2.75 11.64 -48.99
C VAL A 73 1.31 11.62 -48.52
N SER A 74 0.93 10.55 -47.82
CA SER A 74 -0.39 10.42 -47.20
C SER A 74 -0.28 9.81 -45.80
N SER A 75 -1.32 10.03 -45.00
CA SER A 75 -1.49 9.42 -43.68
C SER A 75 -2.96 9.08 -43.49
N GLU A 76 -3.24 7.95 -42.87
CA GLU A 76 -4.62 7.51 -42.64
C GLU A 76 -5.24 8.12 -41.37
N ASN A 77 -4.42 8.45 -40.36
CA ASN A 77 -4.89 8.90 -39.04
C ASN A 77 -3.93 9.96 -38.46
N LEU A 78 -4.01 11.20 -38.95
CA LEU A 78 -3.30 12.32 -38.31
C LEU A 78 -4.08 12.82 -37.10
N PRO A 79 -3.40 13.11 -35.97
CA PRO A 79 -4.02 13.85 -34.87
C PRO A 79 -4.56 15.20 -35.34
N GLU A 80 -5.63 15.69 -34.73
CA GLU A 80 -6.28 16.95 -35.14
C GLU A 80 -5.33 18.17 -35.03
N TRP A 81 -4.39 18.13 -34.08
CA TRP A 81 -3.36 19.15 -33.90
C TRP A 81 -2.23 19.10 -34.94
N LEU A 82 -2.19 18.09 -35.83
CA LEU A 82 -1.10 17.88 -36.77
C LEU A 82 -1.57 17.98 -38.23
N LYS A 83 -1.02 18.95 -38.97
CA LYS A 83 -1.30 19.16 -40.39
C LYS A 83 -0.10 18.75 -41.24
N LEU A 84 -0.39 18.07 -42.35
CA LEU A 84 0.60 17.70 -43.36
C LEU A 84 0.46 18.60 -44.59
N GLU A 85 1.55 19.27 -44.96
CA GLU A 85 1.60 20.16 -46.11
C GLU A 85 2.74 19.75 -47.04
N GLN A 86 2.42 19.22 -48.22
CA GLN A 86 3.43 18.83 -49.20
C GLN A 86 3.69 19.93 -50.22
N THR A 87 4.98 20.22 -50.49
CA THR A 87 5.41 21.15 -51.55
C THR A 87 6.59 20.55 -52.33
N GLY A 88 6.32 20.06 -53.55
CA GLY A 88 7.35 19.48 -54.42
C GLY A 88 7.96 18.19 -53.83
N THR A 89 9.29 18.15 -53.74
CA THR A 89 10.07 17.00 -53.22
C THR A 89 10.19 16.96 -51.70
N ALA A 90 9.32 17.67 -50.99
CA ALA A 90 9.34 17.75 -49.53
C ALA A 90 7.95 17.96 -48.97
N PHE A 91 7.80 17.66 -47.69
CA PHE A 91 6.60 18.01 -46.92
C PHE A 91 6.98 18.63 -45.58
N SER A 92 6.06 19.38 -45.02
CA SER A 92 6.14 19.92 -43.67
C SER A 92 5.02 19.33 -42.82
N LEU A 93 5.34 19.06 -41.56
CA LEU A 93 4.35 18.85 -40.51
C LEU A 93 4.24 20.13 -39.69
N VAL A 94 3.04 20.67 -39.59
CA VAL A 94 2.70 21.82 -38.74
C VAL A 94 1.90 21.29 -37.55
N ALA A 95 2.48 21.40 -36.36
CA ALA A 95 1.93 20.90 -35.11
C ALA A 95 1.44 22.06 -34.24
N GLU A 96 0.22 21.96 -33.71
CA GLU A 96 -0.41 22.87 -32.75
C GLU A 96 -0.99 22.09 -31.56
N PRO A 97 -0.17 21.31 -30.81
CA PRO A 97 -0.67 20.48 -29.72
C PRO A 97 -1.12 21.33 -28.52
N ASP A 98 -2.08 20.85 -27.75
CA ASP A 98 -2.48 21.43 -26.47
C ASP A 98 -1.94 20.61 -25.27
N LEU A 99 -2.40 20.93 -24.05
CA LEU A 99 -1.98 20.22 -22.83
C LEU A 99 -2.47 18.76 -22.76
N PHE A 100 -3.55 18.42 -23.45
CA PHE A 100 -4.11 17.08 -23.51
C PHE A 100 -3.39 16.20 -24.55
N ASP A 101 -2.56 16.80 -25.40
CA ASP A 101 -1.71 16.14 -26.39
C ASP A 101 -0.30 15.77 -25.86
N VAL A 102 0.01 16.05 -24.59
CA VAL A 102 1.31 15.77 -23.97
C VAL A 102 1.54 14.25 -23.86
N ASP A 103 2.21 13.68 -24.87
CA ASP A 103 2.63 12.28 -24.94
C ASP A 103 3.66 12.08 -26.08
N THR A 104 4.08 10.83 -26.30
CA THR A 104 4.80 10.38 -27.48
C THR A 104 3.85 9.83 -28.54
N HIS A 105 3.79 10.49 -29.70
CA HIS A 105 2.92 10.16 -30.81
C HIS A 105 3.70 9.52 -31.97
N ASN A 106 3.23 8.36 -32.45
CA ASN A 106 3.81 7.67 -33.61
C ASN A 106 2.96 7.95 -34.86
N ILE A 107 3.46 8.82 -35.73
CA ILE A 107 2.77 9.23 -36.95
C ILE A 107 3.17 8.32 -38.10
N SER A 108 2.20 7.57 -38.62
CA SER A 108 2.40 6.67 -39.77
C SER A 108 2.13 7.40 -41.08
N LEU A 109 3.11 7.35 -41.99
CA LEU A 109 3.06 7.95 -43.31
C LEU A 109 3.26 6.88 -44.39
N VAL A 110 2.59 7.09 -45.53
CA VAL A 110 2.78 6.29 -46.75
C VAL A 110 3.30 7.21 -47.84
N LEU A 111 4.48 6.86 -48.37
CA LEU A 111 5.12 7.51 -49.51
C LEU A 111 4.81 6.70 -50.77
N SER A 112 4.41 7.35 -51.86
CA SER A 112 4.16 6.67 -53.15
C SER A 112 4.64 7.48 -54.34
N ASP A 113 5.31 6.82 -55.28
CA ASP A 113 5.75 7.35 -56.58
C ASP A 113 4.79 6.97 -57.73
N SER A 114 3.56 6.52 -57.40
CA SER A 114 2.55 5.91 -58.28
C SER A 114 2.82 4.49 -58.81
N LYS A 115 4.01 3.93 -58.57
CA LYS A 115 4.41 2.58 -58.99
C LYS A 115 4.63 1.65 -57.80
N ASP A 116 5.29 2.15 -56.78
CA ASP A 116 5.57 1.49 -55.50
C ASP A 116 5.22 2.41 -54.32
N THR A 117 5.24 1.83 -53.12
CA THR A 117 4.95 2.52 -51.87
C THR A 117 5.93 2.13 -50.77
N SER A 118 6.24 3.05 -49.85
CA SER A 118 6.93 2.74 -48.60
C SER A 118 6.19 3.31 -47.39
N ALA A 119 6.23 2.58 -46.27
CA ALA A 119 5.71 3.05 -45.00
C ALA A 119 6.84 3.67 -44.16
N GLN A 120 6.54 4.80 -43.53
CA GLN A 120 7.46 5.55 -42.67
C GLN A 120 6.78 5.90 -41.36
N THR A 121 7.54 6.00 -40.27
CA THR A 121 7.02 6.41 -38.97
C THR A 121 7.84 7.58 -38.44
N ILE A 122 7.16 8.64 -38.03
CA ILE A 122 7.74 9.80 -37.35
C ILE A 122 7.32 9.76 -35.89
N VAL A 123 8.28 9.87 -34.98
CA VAL A 123 8.02 9.98 -33.54
C VAL A 123 8.01 11.47 -33.16
N ILE A 124 6.88 11.94 -32.64
CA ILE A 124 6.73 13.29 -32.09
C ILE A 124 6.57 13.17 -30.58
N GLN A 125 7.40 13.87 -29.82
CA GLN A 125 7.29 13.94 -28.36
C GLN A 125 6.78 15.32 -27.99
N VAL A 126 5.54 15.40 -27.51
CA VAL A 126 4.97 16.64 -26.98
C VAL A 126 5.35 16.73 -25.51
N THR A 127 5.95 17.85 -25.14
CA THR A 127 6.37 18.16 -23.77
C THR A 127 5.72 19.46 -23.33
N VAL A 128 5.92 19.84 -22.08
CA VAL A 128 5.42 21.11 -21.54
C VAL A 128 6.63 22.00 -21.32
N ASP A 129 6.60 23.21 -21.88
CA ASP A 129 7.62 24.23 -21.58
C ASP A 129 7.16 25.05 -20.36
N PRO A 130 7.93 25.06 -19.25
CA PRO A 130 7.61 25.83 -18.06
C PRO A 130 7.33 27.31 -18.32
N GLU A 131 7.93 27.92 -19.35
CA GLU A 131 7.72 29.32 -19.70
C GLU A 131 6.40 29.56 -20.47
N SER A 132 5.78 28.50 -21.00
CA SER A 132 4.54 28.53 -21.77
C SER A 132 3.30 28.10 -20.97
N ASN A 133 3.46 27.83 -19.67
CA ASN A 133 2.38 27.29 -18.85
C ASN A 133 1.22 28.27 -18.71
N PRO A 134 -0.04 27.79 -18.71
CA PRO A 134 -1.19 28.67 -18.51
C PRO A 134 -1.07 29.34 -17.15
N SER A 135 -1.19 30.67 -17.16
CA SER A 135 -1.21 31.51 -15.96
C SER A 135 -2.59 31.63 -15.35
N GLU A 136 -3.64 31.29 -16.09
CA GLU A 136 -5.03 31.37 -15.63
C GLU A 136 -5.49 30.03 -15.07
N THR A 137 -6.10 30.08 -13.89
CA THR A 137 -6.78 28.93 -13.29
C THR A 137 -8.23 28.86 -13.77
N VAL A 138 -8.75 27.65 -13.87
CA VAL A 138 -10.14 27.35 -14.25
C VAL A 138 -10.87 26.88 -13.00
N ALA A 139 -11.80 27.67 -12.50
CA ALA A 139 -12.65 27.28 -11.38
C ALA A 139 -13.68 26.24 -11.84
N LEU A 140 -13.79 25.13 -11.11
CA LEU A 140 -14.81 24.10 -11.31
C LEU A 140 -15.75 24.06 -10.11
N SER A 141 -17.02 23.72 -10.32
CA SER A 141 -17.96 23.49 -9.21
C SER A 141 -17.70 22.14 -8.55
N ASP A 142 -18.09 21.99 -7.29
CA ASP A 142 -17.95 20.74 -6.52
C ASP A 142 -18.55 19.53 -7.25
N ASP A 143 -19.73 19.67 -7.85
CA ASP A 143 -20.38 18.59 -8.62
C ASP A 143 -19.52 18.09 -9.80
N VAL A 144 -18.67 18.95 -10.36
CA VAL A 144 -17.76 18.59 -11.45
C VAL A 144 -16.52 17.91 -10.88
N VAL A 145 -16.00 18.38 -9.73
CA VAL A 145 -14.82 17.81 -9.06
C VAL A 145 -15.11 16.43 -8.47
N GLN A 146 -16.29 16.23 -7.89
CA GLN A 146 -16.72 14.97 -7.28
C GLN A 146 -16.53 13.76 -8.22
N GLY A 147 -16.15 12.62 -7.65
CA GLY A 147 -15.86 11.37 -8.35
C GLY A 147 -14.37 11.08 -8.48
N THR A 148 -14.04 10.11 -9.34
CA THR A 148 -12.67 9.60 -9.50
C THR A 148 -11.98 10.24 -10.69
N TRP A 149 -10.79 10.78 -10.44
CA TRP A 149 -9.88 11.36 -11.43
C TRP A 149 -8.56 10.62 -11.38
N SER A 150 -8.02 10.22 -12.53
CA SER A 150 -6.71 9.56 -12.59
C SER A 150 -5.95 9.93 -13.85
N ASN A 151 -4.62 9.91 -13.79
CA ASN A 151 -3.79 10.00 -14.98
C ASN A 151 -3.72 8.66 -15.70
N GLN A 152 -3.13 8.61 -16.90
CA GLN A 152 -3.08 7.41 -17.72
C GLN A 152 -2.32 6.25 -17.05
N SER A 153 -1.16 6.52 -16.44
CA SER A 153 -0.33 5.54 -15.72
C SER A 153 -0.97 5.03 -14.43
N GLY A 154 -1.85 5.81 -13.80
CA GLY A 154 -2.55 5.46 -12.57
C GLY A 154 -1.75 5.65 -11.28
N ASP A 155 -0.57 6.27 -11.35
CA ASP A 155 0.23 6.69 -10.19
C ASP A 155 -0.24 8.01 -9.57
N VAL A 156 -1.14 8.72 -10.26
CA VAL A 156 -1.92 9.83 -9.72
C VAL A 156 -3.41 9.51 -9.82
N LEU A 157 -4.08 9.43 -8.68
CA LEU A 157 -5.52 9.16 -8.57
C LEU A 157 -6.10 9.91 -7.39
N PHE A 158 -7.26 10.54 -7.57
CA PHE A 158 -8.04 11.18 -6.52
C PHE A 158 -9.50 10.75 -6.63
N HIS A 159 -10.09 10.38 -5.51
CA HIS A 159 -11.54 10.14 -5.39
C HIS A 159 -12.12 11.18 -4.42
N PHE A 160 -12.95 12.07 -4.94
CA PHE A 160 -13.62 13.14 -4.19
C PHE A 160 -15.06 12.74 -3.87
N THR A 161 -15.41 12.74 -2.58
CA THR A 161 -16.76 12.45 -2.09
C THR A 161 -17.56 13.74 -1.89
N ASP A 162 -18.88 13.62 -1.78
CA ASP A 162 -19.79 14.75 -1.58
C ASP A 162 -19.75 15.36 -0.17
N ASP A 163 -19.18 14.65 0.81
CA ASP A 163 -18.99 15.11 2.19
C ASP A 163 -17.64 15.83 2.43
N ASN A 164 -17.03 16.36 1.36
CA ASN A 164 -15.74 17.06 1.38
C ASN A 164 -14.58 16.20 1.90
N LYS A 165 -14.65 14.88 1.70
CA LYS A 165 -13.57 13.92 1.98
C LYS A 165 -13.08 13.28 0.69
N GLY A 166 -12.04 12.48 0.81
CA GLY A 166 -11.56 11.70 -0.31
C GLY A 166 -10.37 10.83 0.00
N LEU A 167 -9.98 10.07 -1.01
CA LEU A 167 -8.81 9.19 -1.01
C LEU A 167 -7.94 9.51 -2.21
N GLY A 168 -6.63 9.50 -2.02
CA GLY A 168 -5.65 9.82 -3.04
C GLY A 168 -4.53 8.79 -3.12
N LEU A 169 -4.02 8.63 -4.33
CA LEU A 169 -2.71 8.05 -4.63
C LEU A 169 -1.89 9.13 -5.34
N TYR A 170 -0.75 9.48 -4.78
CA TYR A 170 0.20 10.39 -5.42
C TYR A 170 1.62 9.96 -5.06
N LYS A 171 2.48 9.81 -6.06
CA LYS A 171 3.89 9.38 -5.89
C LYS A 171 4.00 8.10 -5.04
N ASN A 172 3.19 7.09 -5.39
CA ASN A 172 3.08 5.78 -4.72
C ASN A 172 2.63 5.80 -3.25
N LYS A 173 2.15 6.95 -2.74
CA LYS A 173 1.61 7.07 -1.39
C LYS A 173 0.09 7.14 -1.44
N GLY A 174 -0.57 6.20 -0.76
CA GLY A 174 -2.00 6.27 -0.49
C GLY A 174 -2.29 7.14 0.73
N PHE A 175 -3.26 8.04 0.65
CA PHE A 175 -3.66 8.92 1.74
C PHE A 175 -5.15 9.23 1.69
N ALA A 176 -5.71 9.60 2.84
CA ALA A 176 -7.03 10.21 2.90
C ALA A 176 -6.87 11.74 2.94
N PHE A 177 -7.89 12.48 2.55
CA PHE A 177 -7.88 13.94 2.63
C PHE A 177 -9.26 14.49 2.93
N ASP A 178 -9.28 15.68 3.54
CA ASP A 178 -10.43 16.59 3.47
C ASP A 178 -10.14 17.62 2.38
N TRP A 179 -11.15 18.06 1.65
CA TRP A 179 -10.96 19.00 0.54
C TRP A 179 -11.93 20.18 0.59
N ASN A 180 -11.51 21.28 -0.03
CA ASN A 180 -12.27 22.50 -0.22
C ASN A 180 -11.98 23.05 -1.62
N ASN A 181 -12.94 23.77 -2.20
CA ASN A 181 -12.87 24.21 -3.60
C ASN A 181 -13.47 25.61 -3.74
N LEU A 182 -12.82 26.59 -3.10
CA LEU A 182 -13.26 28.00 -3.14
C LEU A 182 -12.71 28.73 -4.38
N ASP A 183 -11.42 28.55 -4.65
CA ASP A 183 -10.71 29.14 -5.79
C ASP A 183 -9.90 28.03 -6.49
N ASP A 184 -9.08 27.31 -5.72
CA ASP A 184 -8.38 26.09 -6.11
C ASP A 184 -8.84 24.90 -5.25
N ILE A 185 -8.52 23.68 -5.70
CA ILE A 185 -8.78 22.49 -4.90
C ILE A 185 -7.68 22.36 -3.85
N GLU A 186 -8.06 22.58 -2.60
CA GLU A 186 -7.17 22.52 -1.45
C GLU A 186 -7.33 21.18 -0.72
N LEU A 187 -6.28 20.36 -0.69
CA LEU A 187 -6.31 19.08 0.04
C LEU A 187 -5.57 19.20 1.37
N THR A 188 -6.27 18.86 2.45
CA THR A 188 -5.64 18.57 3.75
C THR A 188 -5.46 17.06 3.89
N THR A 189 -4.26 16.58 3.57
CA THR A 189 -3.95 15.15 3.49
C THR A 189 -3.54 14.55 4.83
N ARG A 190 -3.84 13.26 5.03
CA ARG A 190 -3.49 12.44 6.20
C ARG A 190 -3.23 10.99 5.80
N GLU A 191 -2.44 10.27 6.60
CA GLU A 191 -2.29 8.82 6.47
C GLU A 191 -3.68 8.15 6.49
N ALA A 192 -4.02 7.37 5.47
CA ALA A 192 -5.39 6.86 5.25
C ALA A 192 -5.91 5.96 6.38
N GLU A 193 -5.01 5.31 7.13
CA GLU A 193 -5.34 4.35 8.18
C GLU A 193 -4.85 4.77 9.55
N CYS A 194 -4.46 6.04 9.70
CA CYS A 194 -4.00 6.56 10.97
C CYS A 194 -5.13 7.32 11.67
N ILE A 195 -5.37 6.96 12.93
CA ILE A 195 -6.41 7.60 13.74
C ILE A 195 -5.88 8.54 14.84
N ALA A 196 -4.61 8.39 15.28
CA ALA A 196 -3.93 9.32 16.20
C ALA A 196 -2.42 9.32 16.00
N HIS A 197 -1.79 10.40 16.48
CA HIS A 197 -0.36 10.63 16.38
C HIS A 197 0.16 10.43 14.95
N CYS A 198 -0.69 10.78 13.99
CA CYS A 198 -0.39 10.71 12.57
C CYS A 198 0.67 11.75 12.23
N SER A 199 1.41 11.52 11.15
CA SER A 199 2.20 12.58 10.55
C SER A 199 1.36 13.84 10.42
N ARG A 200 1.99 15.01 10.65
CA ARG A 200 1.30 16.30 10.49
C ARG A 200 0.61 16.34 9.13
N PRO A 201 -0.66 16.79 9.07
CA PRO A 201 -1.35 16.94 7.81
C PRO A 201 -0.50 17.73 6.82
N GLN A 202 -0.45 17.28 5.57
CA GLN A 202 0.24 18.01 4.51
C GLN A 202 -0.81 18.69 3.65
N PHE A 203 -0.56 19.95 3.35
CA PHE A 203 -1.36 20.71 2.41
C PHE A 203 -0.88 20.38 0.99
N LEU A 204 -1.80 19.97 0.12
CA LEU A 204 -1.51 19.65 -1.27
C LEU A 204 -2.49 20.45 -2.16
N PRO A 205 -2.09 21.65 -2.61
CA PRO A 205 -2.90 22.44 -3.54
C PRO A 205 -2.92 21.82 -4.94
N ILE A 206 -4.08 21.87 -5.58
CA ILE A 206 -4.31 21.47 -6.96
C ILE A 206 -4.99 22.61 -7.71
N GLU A 207 -4.26 23.22 -8.64
CA GLU A 207 -4.80 24.24 -9.55
C GLU A 207 -5.20 23.59 -10.86
N ILE A 208 -6.42 23.84 -11.33
CA ILE A 208 -6.86 23.40 -12.66
C ILE A 208 -6.50 24.49 -13.66
N VAL A 209 -5.80 24.14 -14.72
CA VAL A 209 -5.31 25.11 -15.73
C VAL A 209 -5.94 24.93 -17.10
N ALA A 210 -6.59 23.80 -17.35
CA ALA A 210 -7.40 23.57 -18.54
C ALA A 210 -8.44 22.46 -18.27
N GLN A 211 -9.56 22.50 -19.00
CA GLN A 211 -10.58 21.47 -19.02
C GLN A 211 -10.97 21.15 -20.46
N GLN A 212 -11.10 19.86 -20.78
CA GLN A 212 -11.64 19.37 -22.04
C GLN A 212 -12.46 18.10 -21.73
N ASP A 213 -13.77 18.17 -21.90
CA ASP A 213 -14.70 17.07 -21.63
C ASP A 213 -14.51 16.43 -20.24
N ASP A 214 -14.10 15.17 -20.19
CA ASP A 214 -13.79 14.39 -18.98
C ASP A 214 -12.32 14.51 -18.54
N LYS A 215 -11.54 15.42 -19.14
CA LYS A 215 -10.13 15.66 -18.81
C LYS A 215 -9.92 17.03 -18.19
N ILE A 216 -8.99 17.08 -17.25
CA ILE A 216 -8.46 18.32 -16.67
C ILE A 216 -6.93 18.26 -16.69
N ALA A 217 -6.29 19.38 -17.00
CA ALA A 217 -4.87 19.57 -16.75
C ALA A 217 -4.72 20.29 -15.42
N VAL A 218 -3.92 19.74 -14.50
CA VAL A 218 -3.77 20.25 -13.14
C VAL A 218 -2.31 20.43 -12.75
N LYS A 219 -2.02 21.51 -12.03
CA LYS A 219 -0.75 21.69 -11.33
C LYS A 219 -0.92 21.16 -9.90
N ILE A 220 -0.12 20.16 -9.54
CA ILE A 220 -0.08 19.59 -8.19
C ILE A 220 1.17 20.12 -7.51
N TYR A 221 1.01 20.94 -6.47
CA TYR A 221 2.11 21.67 -5.84
C TYR A 221 2.80 20.86 -4.75
N ALA A 222 4.11 20.64 -4.88
CA ALA A 222 4.96 20.11 -3.81
C ALA A 222 5.47 21.22 -2.87
N SER A 223 5.57 22.45 -3.37
CA SER A 223 5.87 23.67 -2.62
C SER A 223 5.37 24.89 -3.40
N GLU A 224 5.47 26.11 -2.85
CA GLU A 224 5.04 27.35 -3.55
C GLU A 224 5.67 27.56 -4.93
N GLN A 225 6.84 26.96 -5.20
CA GLN A 225 7.57 27.15 -6.47
C GLN A 225 7.75 25.85 -7.27
N ASP A 226 7.30 24.71 -6.74
CA ASP A 226 7.53 23.40 -7.34
C ASP A 226 6.19 22.70 -7.53
N TYR A 227 5.82 22.44 -8.78
CA TYR A 227 4.60 21.74 -9.15
C TYR A 227 4.86 20.74 -10.28
N GLU A 228 3.97 19.76 -10.35
CA GLU A 228 3.88 18.80 -11.44
C GLU A 228 2.61 19.08 -12.24
N LEU A 229 2.74 19.23 -13.56
CA LEU A 229 1.58 19.34 -14.45
C LEU A 229 1.15 17.94 -14.87
N VAL A 230 -0.09 17.57 -14.54
CA VAL A 230 -0.65 16.24 -14.79
C VAL A 230 -1.99 16.38 -15.50
N VAL A 231 -2.23 15.54 -16.51
CA VAL A 231 -3.57 15.39 -17.09
C VAL A 231 -4.30 14.29 -16.34
N LEU A 232 -5.46 14.62 -15.77
CA LEU A 232 -6.36 13.69 -15.12
C LEU A 232 -7.60 13.49 -15.99
N THR A 233 -8.04 12.25 -16.10
CA THR A 233 -9.30 11.87 -16.75
C THR A 233 -10.28 11.38 -15.70
N LYS A 234 -11.51 11.87 -15.76
CA LYS A 234 -12.63 11.45 -14.93
C LYS A 234 -13.11 10.10 -15.40
N GLY A 235 -13.33 9.16 -14.49
CA GLY A 235 -13.91 7.88 -14.87
C GLY A 235 -14.05 6.90 -13.73
N ASP A 236 -14.96 5.95 -13.91
CA ASP A 236 -15.13 4.80 -13.02
C ASP A 236 -13.99 3.80 -13.25
N VAL A 237 -12.80 4.11 -12.73
CA VAL A 237 -11.70 3.15 -12.72
C VAL A 237 -11.92 2.22 -11.54
N LYS A 238 -12.47 1.03 -11.78
CA LYS A 238 -12.83 0.04 -10.74
C LYS A 238 -12.30 -1.37 -11.07
N SER A 239 -11.27 -1.46 -11.92
CA SER A 239 -10.71 -2.74 -12.34
C SER A 239 -9.66 -3.21 -11.32
N LEU A 240 -9.82 -4.43 -10.83
CA LEU A 240 -8.82 -5.09 -9.99
C LEU A 240 -7.75 -5.74 -10.88
N GLU A 241 -6.49 -5.35 -10.70
CA GLU A 241 -5.34 -5.94 -11.43
C GLU A 241 -4.58 -6.99 -10.61
N TYR A 242 -4.85 -7.07 -9.30
CA TYR A 242 -4.27 -8.05 -8.38
C TYR A 242 -5.37 -8.92 -7.77
N ASN A 243 -5.01 -10.13 -7.34
CA ASN A 243 -5.91 -11.00 -6.59
C ASN A 243 -5.85 -10.75 -5.08
N TYR A 244 -4.69 -10.30 -4.60
CA TYR A 244 -4.43 -10.07 -3.18
C TYR A 244 -4.04 -8.62 -2.96
N TYR A 245 -4.55 -8.06 -1.87
CA TYR A 245 -4.27 -6.70 -1.46
C TYR A 245 -4.06 -6.63 0.05
N ILE A 246 -3.27 -5.66 0.50
CA ILE A 246 -2.97 -5.43 1.92
C ILE A 246 -3.42 -4.04 2.36
N GLU A 247 -3.73 -3.91 3.65
CA GLU A 247 -3.86 -2.60 4.29
C GLU A 247 -2.48 -1.91 4.41
N GLN A 248 -2.47 -0.59 4.61
CA GLN A 248 -1.24 0.23 4.70
C GLN A 248 -0.79 0.50 6.14
N ARG A 249 -1.45 -0.12 7.12
CA ARG A 249 -1.17 0.04 8.54
C ARG A 249 0.26 -0.36 8.89
N LEU A 250 0.93 0.48 9.66
CA LEU A 250 2.27 0.21 10.18
C LEU A 250 2.19 -0.82 11.33
N SER A 251 2.14 -2.09 10.97
CA SER A 251 2.06 -3.22 11.90
C SER A 251 2.89 -4.40 11.40
N ASP A 252 3.36 -5.19 12.34
CA ASP A 252 4.15 -6.39 12.08
C ASP A 252 3.36 -7.50 11.36
N GLY A 253 2.07 -7.59 11.66
CA GLY A 253 1.07 -8.36 10.93
C GLY A 253 -0.02 -7.45 10.36
N VAL A 254 -0.33 -7.62 9.08
CA VAL A 254 -1.41 -6.90 8.39
C VAL A 254 -2.39 -7.89 7.77
N TYR A 255 -3.66 -7.49 7.67
CA TYR A 255 -4.64 -8.29 6.94
C TYR A 255 -4.35 -8.27 5.44
N VAL A 256 -4.52 -9.43 4.81
CA VAL A 256 -4.55 -9.56 3.36
C VAL A 256 -5.99 -9.82 2.95
N SER A 257 -6.47 -9.02 2.01
CA SER A 257 -7.76 -9.23 1.35
C SER A 257 -7.55 -9.92 0.01
N LYS A 258 -8.29 -10.98 -0.25
CA LYS A 258 -8.43 -11.58 -1.58
C LYS A 258 -9.69 -11.00 -2.22
N LEU A 259 -9.54 -10.07 -3.16
CA LEU A 259 -10.67 -9.37 -3.76
C LEU A 259 -11.06 -10.00 -5.10
N SER A 260 -12.36 -10.11 -5.35
CA SER A 260 -12.93 -10.65 -6.59
C SER A 260 -14.20 -9.89 -6.96
N THR A 261 -14.31 -9.45 -8.20
CA THR A 261 -15.55 -8.88 -8.77
C THR A 261 -16.45 -9.96 -9.40
N SER A 262 -16.19 -11.24 -9.13
CA SER A 262 -17.05 -12.34 -9.55
C SER A 262 -18.28 -12.46 -8.65
N THR A 263 -19.44 -12.69 -9.25
CA THR A 263 -20.68 -12.98 -8.51
C THR A 263 -20.76 -14.44 -8.03
N SER A 264 -19.85 -15.31 -8.49
CA SER A 264 -19.86 -16.75 -8.16
C SER A 264 -18.79 -17.17 -7.15
N GLU A 265 -17.84 -16.29 -6.85
CA GLU A 265 -16.74 -16.58 -5.92
C GLU A 265 -16.72 -15.52 -4.82
N PRO A 266 -16.70 -15.91 -3.53
CA PRO A 266 -16.59 -14.95 -2.46
C PRO A 266 -15.20 -14.31 -2.47
N SER A 267 -15.17 -13.02 -2.15
CA SER A 267 -13.93 -12.37 -1.70
C SER A 267 -13.59 -12.82 -0.28
N LEU A 268 -12.38 -12.52 0.17
CA LEU A 268 -12.01 -12.48 1.59
C LEU A 268 -11.55 -11.07 1.88
N ILE A 269 -12.36 -10.27 2.56
CA ILE A 269 -12.04 -8.86 2.86
C ILE A 269 -11.75 -8.75 4.34
N GLY A 270 -10.57 -8.27 4.69
CA GLY A 270 -10.16 -8.08 6.08
C GLY A 270 -9.36 -6.81 6.29
N GLY A 271 -9.33 -6.33 7.52
CA GLY A 271 -8.60 -5.12 7.87
C GLY A 271 -9.04 -4.51 9.19
N TYR A 272 -8.56 -3.30 9.44
CA TYR A 272 -9.11 -2.41 10.45
C TYR A 272 -9.90 -1.28 9.80
N LEU A 273 -11.16 -1.12 10.22
CA LEU A 273 -12.02 -0.01 9.83
C LEU A 273 -11.98 1.09 10.89
N THR A 274 -11.86 2.34 10.48
CA THR A 274 -12.07 3.47 11.39
C THR A 274 -13.55 3.72 11.55
N VAL A 275 -14.05 3.65 12.78
CA VAL A 275 -15.42 4.00 13.13
C VAL A 275 -15.40 5.22 14.04
N ASP A 276 -16.33 6.14 13.82
CA ASP A 276 -16.44 7.36 14.61
C ASP A 276 -17.88 7.80 14.85
N TYR A 277 -18.07 8.49 15.97
CA TYR A 277 -19.29 9.19 16.32
C TYR A 277 -18.99 10.24 17.39
N GLU A 278 -19.16 11.53 17.06
CA GLU A 278 -18.77 12.65 17.93
C GLU A 278 -17.31 12.52 18.42
N ASP A 279 -17.10 12.32 19.73
CA ASP A 279 -15.79 12.15 20.36
C ASP A 279 -15.32 10.68 20.36
N TYR A 280 -16.19 9.73 20.07
CA TYR A 280 -15.84 8.32 19.95
C TYR A 280 -15.14 8.06 18.61
N LYS A 281 -13.93 7.51 18.66
CA LYS A 281 -13.14 7.10 17.48
C LYS A 281 -12.32 5.85 17.79
N GLN A 282 -12.46 4.81 16.98
CA GLN A 282 -11.79 3.52 17.19
C GLN A 282 -11.43 2.83 15.87
N HIS A 283 -10.39 2.00 15.88
CA HIS A 283 -10.21 0.96 14.86
C HIS A 283 -10.95 -0.32 15.27
N VAL A 284 -11.71 -0.88 14.33
CA VAL A 284 -12.46 -2.13 14.50
C VAL A 284 -11.87 -3.14 13.52
N PRO A 285 -11.28 -4.25 14.00
CA PRO A 285 -10.88 -5.33 13.11
C PRO A 285 -12.13 -5.97 12.49
N PHE A 286 -12.04 -6.37 11.24
CA PHE A 286 -13.08 -7.11 10.57
C PHE A 286 -12.48 -8.09 9.56
N HIS A 287 -13.23 -9.14 9.28
CA HIS A 287 -12.90 -10.13 8.25
C HIS A 287 -14.19 -10.79 7.79
N TYR A 288 -14.47 -10.72 6.49
CA TYR A 288 -15.70 -11.24 5.90
C TYR A 288 -15.40 -11.97 4.60
N ALA A 289 -16.30 -12.87 4.22
CA ALA A 289 -16.27 -13.56 2.92
C ALA A 289 -17.43 -13.15 2.00
N PRO A 290 -17.55 -11.86 1.60
CA PRO A 290 -18.72 -11.37 0.87
C PRO A 290 -18.71 -11.77 -0.60
N TYR A 291 -19.91 -11.86 -1.18
CA TYR A 291 -20.10 -11.96 -2.63
C TYR A 291 -20.25 -10.57 -3.23
N TYR A 292 -19.71 -10.39 -4.44
CA TYR A 292 -19.92 -9.20 -5.24
C TYR A 292 -21.27 -9.30 -5.97
N ASP A 293 -22.10 -8.27 -5.92
CA ASP A 293 -23.43 -8.25 -6.55
C ASP A 293 -23.47 -7.52 -7.91
N GLY A 294 -22.33 -7.00 -8.36
CA GLY A 294 -22.21 -6.15 -9.56
C GLY A 294 -21.90 -4.70 -9.24
N ASP A 295 -22.08 -4.26 -7.99
CA ASP A 295 -21.69 -2.92 -7.51
C ASP A 295 -21.03 -2.97 -6.12
N ASN A 296 -21.54 -3.83 -5.23
CA ASN A 296 -21.16 -3.90 -3.83
C ASN A 296 -20.75 -5.32 -3.41
N TYR A 297 -19.90 -5.38 -2.39
CA TYR A 297 -19.68 -6.55 -1.56
C TYR A 297 -20.73 -6.57 -0.46
N GLN A 298 -21.64 -7.53 -0.52
CA GLN A 298 -22.70 -7.69 0.48
C GLN A 298 -22.13 -8.41 1.71
N ILE A 299 -22.04 -7.69 2.84
CA ILE A 299 -21.55 -8.25 4.10
C ILE A 299 -22.77 -8.72 4.90
N LEU A 300 -22.97 -10.04 4.88
CA LEU A 300 -24.02 -10.69 5.65
C LEU A 300 -23.46 -11.02 7.04
N SER A 301 -23.60 -10.10 7.99
CA SER A 301 -23.32 -10.36 9.40
C SER A 301 -24.63 -10.52 10.18
N ASP A 302 -24.66 -11.44 11.14
CA ASP A 302 -25.78 -11.60 12.08
C ASP A 302 -25.77 -10.54 13.21
N GLY A 303 -24.86 -9.57 13.13
CA GLY A 303 -24.64 -8.52 14.12
C GLY A 303 -23.16 -8.16 14.29
N PRO A 304 -22.83 -7.25 15.21
CA PRO A 304 -21.45 -6.83 15.49
C PRO A 304 -20.59 -7.99 16.04
N GLU A 305 -19.37 -8.13 15.55
CA GLU A 305 -18.37 -9.07 16.09
C GLU A 305 -17.88 -8.59 17.48
N ARG A 306 -18.38 -9.22 18.55
CA ARG A 306 -18.15 -8.75 19.93
C ARG A 306 -16.79 -9.11 20.53
N ASP A 307 -16.08 -10.09 19.98
CA ASP A 307 -14.97 -10.75 20.68
C ASP A 307 -13.56 -10.21 20.38
N ILE A 308 -13.42 -9.10 19.64
CA ILE A 308 -12.11 -8.71 19.08
C ILE A 308 -11.72 -7.27 19.47
N PHE A 309 -11.55 -7.04 20.77
CA PHE A 309 -10.74 -5.97 21.39
C PHE A 309 -11.19 -4.49 21.28
N GLY A 310 -12.38 -4.20 20.77
CA GLY A 310 -13.01 -2.88 20.89
C GLY A 310 -13.73 -2.69 22.23
N ARG A 311 -14.00 -1.45 22.63
CA ARG A 311 -15.03 -1.22 23.65
C ARG A 311 -16.22 -0.57 22.99
N SER A 312 -17.40 -0.99 23.38
CA SER A 312 -18.63 -0.38 22.91
C SER A 312 -18.66 1.14 23.13
N LEU A 313 -19.28 1.85 22.19
CA LEU A 313 -19.73 3.22 22.40
C LEU A 313 -20.78 3.21 23.51
N VAL A 314 -20.58 3.98 24.57
CA VAL A 314 -21.55 4.07 25.66
C VAL A 314 -22.05 5.50 25.76
N LYS A 315 -23.37 5.67 25.65
CA LYS A 315 -24.02 6.97 25.74
C LYS A 315 -25.21 6.96 26.68
N GLU A 316 -25.51 8.12 27.24
CA GLU A 316 -26.65 8.34 28.11
C GLU A 316 -27.71 9.17 27.35
N PHE A 317 -28.95 8.71 27.36
CA PHE A 317 -30.05 9.32 26.61
C PHE A 317 -31.16 9.74 27.56
N LEU A 318 -31.68 10.95 27.36
CA LEU A 318 -32.87 11.42 28.05
C LEU A 318 -34.12 10.80 27.40
N ASN A 319 -34.91 10.08 28.19
CA ASN A 319 -36.24 9.66 27.79
C ASN A 319 -37.22 10.83 27.96
N THR A 320 -37.74 11.38 26.88
CA THR A 320 -38.60 12.57 26.85
C THR A 320 -39.96 12.36 27.53
N ASN A 321 -40.48 11.13 27.53
CA ASN A 321 -41.77 10.81 28.16
C ASN A 321 -41.66 10.70 29.69
N THR A 322 -40.57 10.13 30.19
CA THR A 322 -40.38 9.83 31.62
C THR A 322 -39.46 10.82 32.33
N GLN A 323 -38.72 11.64 31.57
CA GLN A 323 -37.68 12.54 32.07
C GLN A 323 -36.57 11.80 32.85
N THR A 324 -36.28 10.57 32.46
CA THR A 324 -35.22 9.75 33.06
C THR A 324 -34.12 9.47 32.06
N PHE A 325 -32.89 9.34 32.55
CA PHE A 325 -31.75 8.98 31.73
C PHE A 325 -31.59 7.47 31.64
N LYS A 326 -31.19 6.99 30.45
CA LYS A 326 -30.85 5.58 30.22
C LYS A 326 -29.50 5.49 29.52
N ARG A 327 -28.61 4.71 30.13
CA ARG A 327 -27.30 4.40 29.57
C ARG A 327 -27.41 3.20 28.64
N LEU A 328 -26.95 3.35 27.40
CA LEU A 328 -27.00 2.34 26.34
C LEU A 328 -25.60 2.14 25.76
N SER A 329 -25.36 0.92 25.27
CA SER A 329 -24.11 0.49 24.69
C SER A 329 -24.32 0.10 23.23
N PHE A 330 -23.36 0.43 22.37
CA PHE A 330 -23.43 0.16 20.94
C PHE A 330 -22.12 -0.37 20.40
N ASP A 331 -22.22 -1.36 19.52
CA ASP A 331 -21.09 -1.89 18.76
C ASP A 331 -21.30 -1.62 17.27
N PRO A 332 -20.22 -1.34 16.51
CA PRO A 332 -20.32 -1.11 15.08
C PRO A 332 -20.56 -2.42 14.32
N ASN A 333 -21.49 -2.38 13.38
CA ASN A 333 -21.77 -3.45 12.44
C ASN A 333 -21.53 -2.96 11.00
N ILE A 334 -20.71 -3.68 10.24
CA ILE A 334 -20.38 -3.36 8.85
C ILE A 334 -21.41 -4.06 7.94
N LEU A 335 -22.03 -3.30 7.05
CA LEU A 335 -23.16 -3.73 6.23
C LEU A 335 -22.75 -4.07 4.79
N SER A 336 -21.85 -3.27 4.21
CA SER A 336 -21.39 -3.47 2.83
C SER A 336 -20.05 -2.80 2.60
N ALA A 337 -19.40 -3.17 1.50
CA ALA A 337 -18.26 -2.46 0.95
C ALA A 337 -18.41 -2.22 -0.55
N LYS A 338 -17.84 -1.14 -1.09
CA LYS A 338 -17.92 -0.76 -2.50
C LYS A 338 -16.55 -0.33 -3.02
N ILE A 339 -16.18 -0.77 -4.23
CA ILE A 339 -15.01 -0.22 -4.92
C ILE A 339 -15.37 1.16 -5.44
N VAL A 340 -14.76 2.20 -4.87
CA VAL A 340 -14.94 3.58 -5.33
C VAL A 340 -13.85 4.00 -6.32
N ALA A 341 -12.66 3.42 -6.20
CA ALA A 341 -11.59 3.54 -7.19
C ALA A 341 -10.66 2.32 -7.12
N ALA A 342 -10.19 1.83 -8.26
CA ALA A 342 -9.18 0.79 -8.38
C ALA A 342 -8.40 0.95 -9.69
N LYS A 343 -7.08 1.07 -9.59
CA LYS A 343 -6.17 1.17 -10.74
C LYS A 343 -4.78 0.68 -10.34
N GLY A 344 -4.17 -0.17 -11.16
CA GLY A 344 -2.88 -0.78 -10.82
C GLY A 344 -2.94 -1.53 -9.50
N ASP A 345 -1.99 -1.21 -8.62
CA ASP A 345 -1.92 -1.81 -7.29
C ASP A 345 -2.84 -1.12 -6.27
N PHE A 346 -3.53 -0.03 -6.60
CA PHE A 346 -4.32 0.74 -5.66
C PHE A 346 -5.80 0.39 -5.72
N VAL A 347 -6.41 0.17 -4.56
CA VAL A 347 -7.86 -0.02 -4.42
C VAL A 347 -8.35 0.80 -3.24
N ALA A 348 -9.35 1.64 -3.48
CA ALA A 348 -10.12 2.36 -2.49
C ALA A 348 -11.48 1.69 -2.31
N LEU A 349 -11.79 1.31 -1.07
CA LEU A 349 -13.09 0.80 -0.67
C LEU A 349 -13.80 1.80 0.24
N GLU A 350 -15.07 2.00 -0.05
CA GLU A 350 -16.03 2.62 0.87
C GLU A 350 -16.75 1.51 1.63
N PHE A 351 -16.87 1.65 2.94
CA PHE A 351 -17.61 0.76 3.82
C PHE A 351 -18.80 1.49 4.42
N VAL A 352 -19.97 0.86 4.38
CA VAL A 352 -21.14 1.33 5.11
C VAL A 352 -21.23 0.55 6.41
N TYR A 353 -21.33 1.26 7.53
CA TYR A 353 -21.50 0.67 8.85
C TYR A 353 -22.60 1.40 9.64
N ARG A 354 -23.11 0.78 10.69
CA ARG A 354 -24.00 1.42 11.66
C ARG A 354 -23.67 0.94 13.06
N PHE A 355 -24.07 1.71 14.07
CA PHE A 355 -24.01 1.23 15.45
C PHE A 355 -25.27 0.42 15.76
N GLU A 356 -25.07 -0.75 16.37
CA GLU A 356 -26.16 -1.61 16.85
C GLU A 356 -26.14 -1.69 18.38
N MET A 357 -27.32 -1.59 18.98
CA MET A 357 -27.46 -1.62 20.43
C MET A 357 -27.14 -3.02 20.96
N VAL A 358 -26.22 -3.09 21.92
CA VAL A 358 -25.80 -4.34 22.54
C VAL A 358 -26.04 -4.31 24.05
N PRO A 359 -26.52 -5.40 24.66
CA PRO A 359 -26.60 -5.48 26.12
C PRO A 359 -25.20 -5.69 26.70
N THR A 360 -24.82 -4.88 27.68
CA THR A 360 -23.62 -5.09 28.51
C THR A 360 -24.00 -5.21 29.98
N PHE A 361 -23.07 -5.58 30.87
CA PHE A 361 -23.36 -5.79 32.30
C PHE A 361 -24.02 -4.57 32.98
N ASP A 362 -23.69 -3.36 32.51
CA ASP A 362 -24.18 -2.08 33.07
C ASP A 362 -25.19 -1.35 32.16
N THR A 363 -25.60 -1.93 31.02
CA THR A 363 -26.52 -1.29 30.07
C THR A 363 -27.67 -2.20 29.65
N GLY A 364 -28.85 -1.62 29.48
CA GLY A 364 -30.04 -2.33 29.01
C GLY A 364 -30.31 -2.12 27.52
N LEU A 365 -31.35 -2.77 27.00
CA LEU A 365 -31.87 -2.54 25.65
C LEU A 365 -33.10 -1.62 25.66
N VAL A 366 -33.37 -0.95 24.54
CA VAL A 366 -34.60 -0.22 24.27
C VAL A 366 -35.26 -0.82 23.03
N PRO A 367 -36.53 -1.28 23.11
CA PRO A 367 -37.26 -1.76 21.94
C PRO A 367 -37.38 -0.69 20.87
N GLU A 368 -37.36 -1.08 19.60
CA GLU A 368 -37.44 -0.16 18.45
C GLU A 368 -38.65 0.78 18.50
N ALA A 369 -39.81 0.27 18.95
CA ALA A 369 -41.02 1.05 19.13
C ALA A 369 -40.87 2.25 20.10
N GLU A 370 -39.86 2.23 20.97
CA GLU A 370 -39.61 3.28 21.96
C GLU A 370 -38.47 4.23 21.57
N TRP A 371 -37.80 4.03 20.42
CA TRP A 371 -36.62 4.81 20.07
C TRP A 371 -36.87 6.32 19.99
N ASN A 372 -38.04 6.72 19.47
CA ASN A 372 -38.45 8.13 19.39
C ASN A 372 -38.63 8.80 20.76
N ASN A 373 -38.70 8.02 21.85
CA ASN A 373 -38.79 8.57 23.20
C ASN A 373 -37.41 9.00 23.72
N TYR A 374 -36.31 8.67 23.04
CA TYR A 374 -34.95 8.96 23.47
C TYR A 374 -34.30 9.96 22.50
N GLU A 375 -33.99 11.16 23.00
CA GLU A 375 -33.40 12.22 22.18
C GLU A 375 -32.03 11.79 21.62
N GLY A 376 -31.86 11.89 20.31
CA GLY A 376 -30.60 11.54 19.63
C GLY A 376 -30.35 10.03 19.45
N LEU A 377 -31.21 9.13 19.95
CA LEU A 377 -30.95 7.68 19.84
C LEU A 377 -30.92 7.19 18.38
N ILE A 378 -31.84 7.66 17.55
CA ILE A 378 -31.91 7.26 16.13
C ILE A 378 -30.66 7.70 15.36
N ASP A 379 -30.12 8.86 15.69
CA ASP A 379 -28.90 9.38 15.06
C ASP A 379 -27.70 8.44 15.28
N VAL A 380 -27.55 7.88 16.49
CA VAL A 380 -26.50 6.89 16.77
C VAL A 380 -26.58 5.69 15.83
N MET A 381 -27.78 5.20 15.53
CA MET A 381 -27.98 4.01 14.69
C MET A 381 -28.04 4.30 13.19
N ALA A 382 -27.92 5.56 12.77
CA ALA A 382 -27.87 5.92 11.35
C ALA A 382 -26.66 5.27 10.64
N PRO A 383 -26.81 4.83 9.38
CA PRO A 383 -25.68 4.40 8.58
C PRO A 383 -24.62 5.51 8.43
N ARG A 384 -23.36 5.11 8.39
CA ARG A 384 -22.18 5.96 8.24
C ARG A 384 -21.22 5.33 7.25
N HIS A 385 -20.35 6.17 6.70
CA HIS A 385 -19.36 5.79 5.70
C HIS A 385 -17.96 5.85 6.31
N SER A 386 -17.13 4.88 5.94
CA SER A 386 -15.71 4.86 6.26
C SER A 386 -14.94 4.38 5.05
N TYR A 387 -13.73 4.87 4.87
CA TYR A 387 -12.96 4.65 3.66
C TYR A 387 -11.65 3.97 3.99
N LYS A 388 -11.21 3.05 3.13
CA LYS A 388 -9.96 2.31 3.32
C LYS A 388 -9.25 2.12 2.00
N ILE A 389 -7.91 2.20 2.06
CA ILE A 389 -7.05 1.96 0.90
C ILE A 389 -6.33 0.64 1.09
N TYR A 390 -6.40 -0.18 0.05
CA TYR A 390 -5.67 -1.42 -0.10
C TYR A 390 -4.64 -1.29 -1.21
N ARG A 391 -3.49 -1.96 -1.06
CA ARG A 391 -2.41 -1.98 -2.04
C ARG A 391 -2.09 -3.40 -2.50
N GLY A 392 -1.75 -3.58 -3.77
CA GLY A 392 -1.52 -4.86 -4.40
C GLY A 392 -0.40 -5.65 -3.72
N LEU A 393 -0.61 -6.96 -3.64
CA LEU A 393 0.32 -7.95 -3.10
C LEU A 393 0.64 -8.96 -4.20
N GLU A 394 1.92 -9.09 -4.54
CA GLU A 394 2.38 -10.11 -5.47
C GLU A 394 2.80 -11.36 -4.71
N MET A 395 2.22 -12.52 -5.08
CA MET A 395 2.65 -13.81 -4.54
C MET A 395 3.96 -14.25 -5.20
N MET A 396 4.90 -14.76 -4.41
CA MET A 396 6.23 -15.15 -4.89
C MET A 396 6.59 -16.57 -4.43
N ASP A 397 7.57 -17.16 -5.12
CA ASP A 397 8.22 -18.39 -4.67
C ASP A 397 8.93 -18.19 -3.32
N ILE A 398 8.98 -19.25 -2.51
CA ILE A 398 9.72 -19.25 -1.24
C ILE A 398 11.23 -19.14 -1.54
N PRO A 399 11.93 -18.11 -1.03
CA PRO A 399 13.35 -17.95 -1.26
C PRO A 399 14.17 -19.06 -0.58
N GLU A 400 15.45 -19.17 -0.95
CA GLU A 400 16.38 -20.04 -0.24
C GLU A 400 16.86 -19.42 1.06
N PHE A 401 17.01 -20.24 2.10
CA PHE A 401 17.45 -19.82 3.43
C PHE A 401 18.80 -20.48 3.78
N PRO A 402 19.94 -19.84 3.49
CA PRO A 402 21.24 -20.38 3.86
C PRO A 402 21.45 -20.34 5.38
N ALA A 403 22.28 -21.24 5.90
CA ALA A 403 22.65 -21.23 7.32
C ALA A 403 23.26 -19.87 7.72
N GLY A 404 22.86 -19.36 8.89
CA GLY A 404 23.21 -18.03 9.39
C GLY A 404 22.33 -16.89 8.88
N SER A 405 21.45 -17.13 7.90
CA SER A 405 20.45 -16.13 7.52
C SER A 405 19.37 -16.00 8.61
N GLN A 406 18.71 -14.85 8.63
CA GLN A 406 17.66 -14.53 9.59
C GLN A 406 16.39 -14.07 8.87
N THR A 407 15.24 -14.37 9.47
CA THR A 407 13.94 -13.91 8.98
C THR A 407 12.98 -13.65 10.11
N LEU A 408 11.98 -12.82 9.83
CA LEU A 408 10.80 -12.60 10.65
C LEU A 408 9.61 -13.38 10.05
N GLY A 409 8.44 -13.30 10.65
CA GLY A 409 7.17 -13.73 10.08
C GLY A 409 6.77 -15.19 10.33
N LEU A 410 7.67 -16.02 10.84
CA LEU A 410 7.43 -17.46 11.05
C LEU A 410 7.00 -17.83 12.48
N SER A 411 6.32 -16.94 13.20
CA SER A 411 5.91 -17.19 14.60
C SER A 411 4.70 -16.38 15.03
N PRO A 412 3.55 -16.40 14.32
CA PRO A 412 2.45 -15.47 14.62
C PRO A 412 1.88 -15.64 16.04
N LEU A 413 1.97 -16.84 16.65
CA LEU A 413 1.70 -17.08 18.08
C LEU A 413 2.20 -18.48 18.50
N LEU A 414 3.48 -18.60 18.85
CA LEU A 414 4.08 -19.85 19.32
C LEU A 414 4.28 -19.83 20.84
N GLY A 415 4.16 -20.99 21.49
CA GLY A 415 4.44 -21.14 22.91
C GLY A 415 5.16 -22.46 23.18
N GLY A 416 6.22 -22.43 23.98
CA GLY A 416 7.02 -23.59 24.35
C GLY A 416 7.51 -23.50 25.79
N GLU A 417 7.84 -24.65 26.38
CA GLU A 417 8.44 -24.71 27.72
C GLU A 417 9.93 -24.37 27.63
N LEU A 418 10.42 -23.58 28.59
CA LEU A 418 11.84 -23.33 28.76
C LEU A 418 12.47 -24.48 29.56
N PRO A 419 13.76 -24.81 29.32
CA PRO A 419 14.47 -25.82 30.11
C PRO A 419 14.46 -25.57 31.62
N THR A 420 14.29 -24.32 32.04
CA THR A 420 14.21 -23.86 33.43
C THR A 420 12.86 -24.07 34.08
N GLY A 421 11.84 -24.55 33.35
CA GLY A 421 10.45 -24.66 33.82
C GLY A 421 9.59 -23.43 33.53
N GLY A 422 10.19 -22.37 32.97
CA GLY A 422 9.49 -21.19 32.47
C GLY A 422 8.77 -21.42 31.13
N ARG A 423 8.26 -20.34 30.54
CA ARG A 423 7.55 -20.39 29.24
C ARG A 423 8.08 -19.35 28.28
N PHE A 424 8.34 -19.77 27.04
CA PHE A 424 8.61 -18.88 25.93
C PHE A 424 7.36 -18.69 25.09
N ASN A 425 7.08 -17.46 24.66
CA ASN A 425 6.09 -17.18 23.63
C ASN A 425 6.72 -16.30 22.54
N ALA A 426 6.50 -16.62 21.28
CA ALA A 426 6.96 -15.83 20.14
C ALA A 426 5.78 -15.33 19.31
N VAL A 427 5.81 -14.04 18.98
CA VAL A 427 4.87 -13.34 18.10
C VAL A 427 5.68 -12.59 17.05
N ASN A 428 5.81 -13.15 15.87
CA ASN A 428 6.56 -12.57 14.75
C ASN A 428 8.01 -12.16 15.15
N THR A 429 8.72 -13.06 15.83
CA THR A 429 10.12 -12.87 16.25
C THR A 429 11.13 -13.31 15.19
N MET A 430 12.41 -12.99 15.42
CA MET A 430 13.53 -13.36 14.55
C MET A 430 13.87 -14.84 14.68
N LEU A 431 13.79 -15.56 13.56
CA LEU A 431 14.33 -16.91 13.40
C LEU A 431 15.70 -16.84 12.73
N GLU A 432 16.68 -17.55 13.28
CA GLU A 432 17.96 -17.79 12.61
C GLU A 432 17.98 -19.18 12.00
N PHE A 433 18.27 -19.30 10.71
CA PHE A 433 18.37 -20.59 10.03
C PHE A 433 19.70 -21.26 10.37
N THR A 434 19.65 -22.48 10.90
CA THR A 434 20.84 -23.31 11.15
C THR A 434 21.16 -24.21 9.97
N SER A 435 20.15 -24.49 9.12
CA SER A 435 20.28 -25.18 7.84
C SER A 435 19.06 -24.87 6.94
N ALA A 436 19.01 -25.45 5.73
CA ALA A 436 17.83 -25.34 4.86
C ALA A 436 16.56 -25.99 5.44
N THR A 437 16.68 -26.82 6.48
CA THR A 437 15.59 -27.61 7.09
C THR A 437 15.44 -27.36 8.58
N ALA A 438 16.21 -26.45 9.16
CA ALA A 438 16.18 -26.17 10.60
C ALA A 438 16.53 -24.71 10.91
N GLY A 439 15.95 -24.19 11.97
CA GLY A 439 16.24 -22.87 12.52
C GLY A 439 16.13 -22.87 14.04
N VAL A 440 16.42 -21.73 14.66
CA VAL A 440 16.40 -21.58 16.11
C VAL A 440 15.88 -20.19 16.50
N TYR A 441 15.02 -20.15 17.53
CA TYR A 441 14.71 -18.94 18.26
C TYR A 441 15.65 -18.81 19.45
N LYS A 442 16.25 -17.63 19.61
CA LYS A 442 17.10 -17.30 20.76
C LYS A 442 16.35 -16.34 21.66
N ALA A 443 16.35 -16.59 22.96
CA ALA A 443 15.72 -15.73 23.96
C ALA A 443 16.65 -15.54 25.16
N THR A 444 16.60 -14.37 25.78
CA THR A 444 17.34 -14.09 27.01
C THR A 444 16.34 -13.86 28.13
N ASP A 445 16.61 -14.39 29.31
CA ASP A 445 15.86 -14.03 30.50
C ASP A 445 16.37 -12.67 30.99
N GLY A 446 15.55 -11.63 30.85
CA GLY A 446 15.92 -10.26 31.23
C GLY A 446 16.11 -10.04 32.74
N VAL A 447 15.83 -11.05 33.59
CA VAL A 447 16.06 -11.01 35.03
C VAL A 447 17.30 -11.80 35.44
N THR A 448 17.50 -13.00 34.88
CA THR A 448 18.62 -13.89 35.26
C THR A 448 19.83 -13.76 34.32
N GLY A 449 19.63 -13.25 33.11
CA GLY A 449 20.63 -13.22 32.03
C GLY A 449 20.82 -14.57 31.33
N GLU A 450 20.04 -15.59 31.67
CA GLU A 450 20.14 -16.92 31.05
C GLU A 450 19.69 -16.87 29.59
N GLN A 451 20.43 -17.57 28.72
CA GLN A 451 20.10 -17.68 27.30
C GLN A 451 19.44 -19.02 26.99
N HIS A 452 18.39 -18.97 26.18
CA HIS A 452 17.64 -20.14 25.73
C HIS A 452 17.63 -20.21 24.20
N SER A 453 17.70 -21.44 23.70
CA SER A 453 17.61 -21.75 22.27
C SER A 453 16.47 -22.74 22.07
N LEU A 454 15.56 -22.45 21.14
CA LEU A 454 14.42 -23.31 20.84
C LEU A 454 14.40 -23.65 19.35
N ASP A 455 14.50 -24.95 19.04
CA ASP A 455 14.64 -25.45 17.68
C ASP A 455 13.33 -25.38 16.89
N VAL A 456 13.46 -25.12 15.59
CA VAL A 456 12.39 -25.14 14.60
C VAL A 456 12.79 -26.05 13.47
N SER A 457 11.89 -26.94 13.06
CA SER A 457 12.07 -27.77 11.85
C SER A 457 11.31 -27.17 10.68
N LEU A 458 11.89 -27.23 9.48
CA LEU A 458 11.40 -26.58 8.28
C LEU A 458 11.32 -27.57 7.12
N SER A 459 10.27 -27.44 6.31
CA SER A 459 10.10 -28.16 5.04
C SER A 459 9.61 -27.19 3.98
N ARG A 460 10.29 -27.15 2.85
CA ARG A 460 10.07 -26.16 1.79
C ARG A 460 9.69 -26.85 0.47
N THR A 461 8.72 -26.26 -0.21
CA THR A 461 8.40 -26.49 -1.62
C THR A 461 8.57 -25.18 -2.39
N GLN A 462 8.21 -25.12 -3.68
CA GLN A 462 8.37 -23.90 -4.47
C GLN A 462 7.54 -22.72 -3.90
N ASP A 463 6.27 -22.94 -3.58
CA ASP A 463 5.31 -21.88 -3.20
C ASP A 463 4.95 -21.87 -1.71
N THR A 464 5.41 -22.89 -0.98
CA THR A 464 4.94 -23.17 0.38
C THR A 464 6.09 -23.54 1.32
N LEU A 465 6.12 -22.91 2.49
CA LEU A 465 7.00 -23.25 3.61
C LEU A 465 6.18 -23.78 4.78
N SER A 466 6.51 -24.97 5.26
CA SER A 466 5.99 -25.51 6.50
C SER A 466 7.04 -25.45 7.59
N TYR A 467 6.67 -24.98 8.77
CA TYR A 467 7.55 -24.94 9.93
C TYR A 467 6.86 -25.58 11.13
N THR A 468 7.64 -26.28 11.94
CA THR A 468 7.16 -26.94 13.15
C THR A 468 8.01 -26.54 14.34
N PHE A 469 7.33 -26.07 15.38
CA PHE A 469 7.89 -25.68 16.66
C PHE A 469 7.12 -26.41 17.77
N ASP A 470 7.83 -27.15 18.62
CA ASP A 470 7.22 -28.09 19.57
C ASP A 470 6.17 -28.99 18.86
N LYS A 471 4.89 -28.94 19.27
CA LYS A 471 3.80 -29.73 18.67
C LYS A 471 3.01 -28.97 17.61
N TYR A 472 3.41 -27.75 17.29
CA TYR A 472 2.67 -26.87 16.41
C TYR A 472 3.32 -26.78 15.03
N THR A 473 2.57 -27.19 14.01
CA THR A 473 2.96 -27.05 12.60
C THR A 473 2.08 -26.01 11.92
N GLN A 474 2.71 -25.16 11.10
CA GLN A 474 2.01 -24.22 10.24
C GLN A 474 2.60 -24.20 8.85
N THR A 475 1.78 -23.73 7.93
CA THR A 475 2.13 -23.58 6.53
C THR A 475 1.90 -22.14 6.12
N VAL A 476 2.87 -21.56 5.42
CA VAL A 476 2.84 -20.19 4.93
C VAL A 476 3.28 -20.12 3.48
N LYS A 477 2.78 -19.10 2.79
CA LYS A 477 3.24 -18.66 1.46
C LYS A 477 4.14 -17.43 1.61
N TYR A 478 4.66 -16.92 0.50
CA TYR A 478 5.51 -15.73 0.48
C TYR A 478 5.00 -14.73 -0.55
N GLY A 479 5.18 -13.44 -0.29
CA GLY A 479 4.79 -12.39 -1.21
C GLY A 479 5.49 -11.07 -0.97
N GLN A 480 5.32 -10.16 -1.91
CA GLN A 480 5.92 -8.83 -1.94
C GLN A 480 4.84 -7.75 -1.98
N PHE A 481 4.97 -6.80 -1.07
CA PHE A 481 4.13 -5.62 -0.93
C PHE A 481 4.51 -4.57 -1.98
N PHE A 482 3.62 -3.62 -2.25
CA PHE A 482 3.86 -2.47 -3.13
C PHE A 482 5.13 -1.66 -2.85
N ASN A 483 5.63 -1.69 -1.61
CA ASN A 483 6.84 -0.98 -1.19
C ASN A 483 8.11 -1.87 -1.25
N ASN A 484 8.05 -3.00 -1.97
CA ASN A 484 9.08 -4.04 -2.06
C ASN A 484 9.36 -4.81 -0.76
N GLN A 485 8.61 -4.56 0.31
CA GLN A 485 8.71 -5.34 1.54
C GLN A 485 8.18 -6.75 1.32
N THR A 486 8.84 -7.74 1.88
CA THR A 486 8.42 -9.14 1.76
C THR A 486 7.78 -9.64 3.04
N ALA A 487 6.84 -10.57 2.90
CA ALA A 487 6.09 -11.12 4.02
C ALA A 487 5.77 -12.61 3.83
N PHE A 488 5.64 -13.31 4.96
CA PHE A 488 5.01 -14.62 4.99
C PHE A 488 3.51 -14.47 5.14
N ILE A 489 2.76 -15.19 4.30
CA ILE A 489 1.32 -15.07 4.17
C ILE A 489 0.70 -16.35 4.70
N ARG A 490 -0.17 -16.22 5.69
CA ARG A 490 -0.85 -17.31 6.35
C ARG A 490 -2.34 -17.16 6.19
N GLU A 491 -2.96 -18.22 5.70
CA GLU A 491 -4.40 -18.37 5.68
C GLU A 491 -4.85 -19.11 6.94
N LEU A 492 -5.82 -18.53 7.63
CA LEU A 492 -6.46 -19.11 8.79
C LEU A 492 -7.83 -19.62 8.39
N GLY A 493 -8.07 -20.92 8.57
CA GLY A 493 -9.35 -21.56 8.29
C GLY A 493 -10.30 -21.54 9.49
N GLY A 494 -11.55 -21.97 9.25
CA GLY A 494 -12.65 -21.99 10.22
C GLY A 494 -13.95 -21.50 9.58
N ASP A 495 -14.92 -21.12 10.41
CA ASP A 495 -16.20 -20.56 9.95
C ASP A 495 -16.06 -19.12 9.41
N SER A 496 -15.01 -18.39 9.81
CA SER A 496 -14.65 -17.07 9.29
C SER A 496 -13.17 -17.05 8.85
N PRO A 497 -12.87 -17.44 7.59
CA PRO A 497 -11.50 -17.51 7.11
C PRO A 497 -10.92 -16.11 6.90
N PHE A 498 -9.64 -15.94 7.24
CA PHE A 498 -8.91 -14.70 6.99
C PHE A 498 -7.44 -14.94 6.69
N ILE A 499 -6.80 -13.96 6.05
CA ILE A 499 -5.41 -14.04 5.64
C ILE A 499 -4.62 -12.95 6.36
N LEU A 500 -3.46 -13.33 6.90
CA LEU A 500 -2.51 -12.41 7.52
C LEU A 500 -1.18 -12.47 6.78
N ALA A 501 -0.56 -11.32 6.57
CA ALA A 501 0.82 -11.20 6.14
C ALA A 501 1.67 -10.71 7.31
N SER A 502 2.74 -11.44 7.62
CA SER A 502 3.72 -11.06 8.64
C SER A 502 5.04 -10.71 7.95
N ILE A 503 5.58 -9.52 8.23
CA ILE A 503 6.82 -9.03 7.61
C ILE A 503 7.93 -10.07 7.77
N ALA A 504 8.59 -10.43 6.67
CA ALA A 504 9.65 -11.44 6.65
C ALA A 504 11.04 -10.81 6.78
N LYS A 505 11.19 -9.55 6.34
CA LYS A 505 12.45 -8.82 6.35
C LYS A 505 12.22 -7.32 6.50
N LEU A 506 13.08 -6.68 7.29
CA LEU A 506 13.20 -5.22 7.34
C LEU A 506 14.36 -4.77 6.42
N PRO A 507 14.32 -3.54 5.85
CA PRO A 507 15.23 -3.14 4.78
C PRO A 507 16.72 -3.25 5.18
N ASN A 508 17.13 -2.47 6.17
CA ASN A 508 18.49 -2.42 6.71
C ASN A 508 18.41 -2.32 8.22
N MET A 509 18.96 -3.32 8.92
CA MET A 509 19.09 -3.21 10.36
C MET A 509 20.10 -2.10 10.69
N VAL A 510 19.77 -1.27 11.68
CA VAL A 510 20.65 -0.19 12.12
C VAL A 510 21.47 -0.63 13.33
N GLU A 511 22.66 -0.08 13.49
CA GLU A 511 23.41 -0.15 14.75
C GLU A 511 22.90 0.97 15.66
N PRO A 512 22.16 0.65 16.73
CA PRO A 512 21.55 1.67 17.57
C PRO A 512 22.56 2.39 18.45
N THR A 513 22.27 3.64 18.72
CA THR A 513 22.94 4.45 19.74
C THR A 513 21.96 4.78 20.87
N GLN A 514 22.47 5.19 22.03
CA GLN A 514 21.62 5.65 23.11
C GLN A 514 20.68 6.80 22.67
N GLU A 515 21.16 7.73 21.82
CA GLU A 515 20.37 8.86 21.31
C GLU A 515 19.12 8.41 20.54
N ASP A 516 19.17 7.24 19.87
CA ASP A 516 18.01 6.70 19.18
C ASP A 516 16.87 6.36 20.15
N TYR A 517 17.19 5.91 21.36
CA TYR A 517 16.20 5.56 22.38
C TYR A 517 15.77 6.74 23.25
N MET A 518 16.54 7.83 23.32
CA MET A 518 16.21 9.01 24.14
C MET A 518 15.10 9.88 23.51
N ARG A 519 13.92 9.27 23.29
CA ARG A 519 12.75 9.87 22.64
C ARG A 519 11.47 9.47 23.36
N THR A 520 10.38 10.13 23.03
CA THR A 520 9.05 9.70 23.48
C THR A 520 8.43 8.78 22.42
N PHE A 521 8.21 7.53 22.80
CA PHE A 521 7.62 6.50 21.95
C PHE A 521 6.18 6.21 22.33
N TYR A 522 5.37 5.93 21.31
CA TYR A 522 3.96 5.58 21.43
C TYR A 522 3.68 4.24 20.74
N ILE A 523 2.89 3.38 21.38
CA ILE A 523 2.23 2.29 20.66
C ILE A 523 0.93 2.84 20.05
N ASP A 524 0.75 2.61 18.76
CA ASP A 524 -0.53 2.80 18.08
C ASP A 524 -1.55 1.77 18.62
N THR A 525 -2.26 2.14 19.68
CA THR A 525 -3.29 1.27 20.27
C THR A 525 -4.59 1.40 19.48
N ARG A 526 -5.26 0.28 19.21
CA ARG A 526 -6.55 0.21 18.49
C ARG A 526 -7.68 1.10 19.07
N ASN A 527 -7.53 1.60 20.30
CA ASN A 527 -8.56 2.28 21.08
C ASN A 527 -8.07 3.68 21.51
N LEU A 528 -8.36 4.72 20.72
CA LEU A 528 -7.84 6.06 21.01
C LEU A 528 -8.66 6.85 22.01
N ASN A 529 -9.98 6.94 21.82
CA ASN A 529 -10.80 7.88 22.58
C ASN A 529 -11.59 7.18 23.70
N ASN A 530 -10.94 6.25 24.41
CA ASN A 530 -11.56 5.53 25.50
C ASN A 530 -10.91 5.78 26.86
N ASN A 531 -10.72 7.06 27.20
CA ASN A 531 -10.23 7.50 28.50
C ASN A 531 -8.99 6.70 28.99
N GLY A 532 -7.87 6.84 28.27
CA GLY A 532 -6.56 6.83 28.92
C GLY A 532 -5.75 5.52 28.94
N ARG A 533 -5.48 4.89 27.79
CA ARG A 533 -4.45 3.83 27.71
C ARG A 533 -3.61 3.90 26.44
N HIS A 534 -2.87 4.99 26.25
CA HIS A 534 -1.73 4.99 25.34
C HIS A 534 -0.56 4.30 26.03
N LEU A 535 0.16 3.42 25.33
CA LEU A 535 1.50 3.07 25.81
C LEU A 535 2.42 4.23 25.48
N VAL A 536 3.00 4.84 26.50
CA VAL A 536 4.06 5.84 26.36
C VAL A 536 5.31 5.27 26.99
N LEU A 537 6.42 5.35 26.26
CA LEU A 537 7.74 4.99 26.74
C LEU A 537 8.69 6.16 26.52
N GLU A 538 9.19 6.74 27.61
CA GLU A 538 10.02 7.94 27.59
C GLU A 538 11.17 7.79 28.61
N PRO A 539 12.36 7.32 28.19
CA PRO A 539 13.55 7.32 29.03
C PRO A 539 14.05 8.74 29.30
N GLN A 540 14.47 8.98 30.54
CA GLN A 540 15.03 10.24 31.02
C GLN A 540 16.54 10.10 31.22
N SER A 541 17.28 11.20 31.07
CA SER A 541 18.74 11.21 31.13
C SER A 541 19.34 10.77 32.48
N ASP A 542 18.53 10.71 33.54
CA ASP A 542 18.93 10.29 34.88
C ASP A 542 18.66 8.81 35.19
N GLY A 543 18.31 8.00 34.17
CA GLY A 543 18.03 6.57 34.31
C GLY A 543 16.60 6.23 34.70
N ARG A 544 15.74 7.24 34.95
CA ARG A 544 14.29 7.05 35.12
C ARG A 544 13.60 6.90 33.77
N ALA A 545 12.46 6.23 33.74
CA ALA A 545 11.59 6.17 32.57
C ALA A 545 10.14 6.45 32.94
N ILE A 546 9.45 7.21 32.11
CA ILE A 546 7.98 7.28 32.14
C ILE A 546 7.48 6.14 31.28
N ILE A 547 6.75 5.21 31.90
CA ILE A 547 6.17 4.07 31.21
C ILE A 547 4.70 3.96 31.59
N TYR A 548 3.83 4.29 30.64
CA TYR A 548 2.39 4.04 30.77
C TYR A 548 2.08 2.78 29.98
N THR A 549 1.49 1.76 30.59
CA THR A 549 0.99 0.59 29.86
C THR A 549 -0.43 0.31 30.27
N GLY A 550 -1.31 -0.02 29.33
CA GLY A 550 -2.75 -0.09 29.52
C GLY A 550 -3.24 -1.11 30.55
N GLY A 551 -3.04 -0.82 31.84
CA GLY A 551 -3.38 -1.67 32.98
C GLY A 551 -2.33 -1.71 34.10
N ILE A 552 -1.10 -1.25 33.86
CA ILE A 552 -0.05 -1.13 34.87
C ILE A 552 0.22 0.36 35.08
N ALA A 553 -0.17 0.87 36.25
CA ALA A 553 -0.05 2.28 36.59
C ALA A 553 1.33 2.60 37.22
N GLY A 554 1.94 3.69 36.77
CA GLY A 554 2.93 4.43 37.53
C GLY A 554 4.07 5.02 36.70
N PRO A 555 4.25 6.36 36.63
CA PRO A 555 5.49 6.95 36.14
C PRO A 555 6.60 6.64 37.15
N ASN A 556 7.27 5.49 37.03
CA ASN A 556 8.36 5.06 37.92
C ASN A 556 9.12 3.86 37.29
N GLY A 557 9.47 3.93 36.00
CA GLY A 557 10.36 2.94 35.39
C GLY A 557 11.83 3.25 35.69
N ARG A 558 12.71 2.25 35.50
CA ARG A 558 14.15 2.48 35.30
C ARG A 558 14.56 1.88 33.97
N TRP A 559 15.59 2.44 33.36
CA TRP A 559 16.18 1.89 32.14
C TRP A 559 17.69 1.78 32.26
N GLN A 560 18.27 0.91 31.43
CA GLN A 560 19.71 0.82 31.20
C GLN A 560 20.01 0.48 29.74
N MET A 561 21.20 0.86 29.27
CA MET A 561 21.74 0.32 28.02
C MET A 561 22.39 -1.03 28.29
N GLU A 562 22.18 -1.98 27.39
CA GLU A 562 22.84 -3.28 27.40
C GLU A 562 24.08 -3.28 26.48
N ASP A 563 24.94 -4.29 26.65
CA ASP A 563 26.18 -4.45 25.88
C ASP A 563 25.93 -4.62 24.37
N ASP A 564 24.73 -5.08 23.97
CA ASP A 564 24.35 -5.26 22.57
C ASP A 564 23.64 -4.03 21.97
N ASN A 565 23.76 -2.87 22.63
CA ASN A 565 23.12 -1.60 22.29
C ASN A 565 21.57 -1.63 22.28
N SER A 566 20.96 -2.64 22.91
CA SER A 566 19.54 -2.59 23.27
C SER A 566 19.31 -1.75 24.53
N MET A 567 18.07 -1.32 24.75
CA MET A 567 17.66 -0.63 25.97
C MET A 567 16.64 -1.47 26.75
N SER A 568 16.99 -1.80 27.99
CA SER A 568 16.08 -2.50 28.91
C SER A 568 15.36 -1.51 29.82
N PHE A 569 14.12 -1.84 30.14
CA PHE A 569 13.25 -1.11 31.05
C PHE A 569 12.70 -2.10 32.08
N ILE A 570 12.66 -1.69 33.34
CA ILE A 570 11.94 -2.41 34.39
C ILE A 570 10.70 -1.61 34.78
N LEU A 571 9.53 -2.24 34.66
CA LEU A 571 8.25 -1.62 34.98
C LEU A 571 8.05 -1.54 36.51
N SER A 572 7.48 -0.43 36.98
CA SER A 572 7.08 -0.20 38.37
C SER A 572 8.21 -0.43 39.39
N CYS A 573 9.20 0.47 39.41
CA CYS A 573 10.30 0.46 40.37
C CYS A 573 10.47 1.80 41.11
N ASN A 574 10.56 1.72 42.44
CA ASN A 574 10.80 2.88 43.30
C ASN A 574 12.26 3.05 43.76
N GLU A 575 13.14 2.09 43.45
CA GLU A 575 14.58 2.16 43.76
C GLU A 575 15.30 3.15 42.87
N ASP A 576 16.46 3.66 43.29
CA ASP A 576 17.16 4.73 42.58
C ASP A 576 17.74 4.26 41.23
N THR A 577 18.20 3.01 41.15
CA THR A 577 18.87 2.46 39.96
C THR A 577 18.19 1.21 39.39
N TYR A 578 18.38 0.96 38.09
CA TYR A 578 17.91 -0.26 37.43
C TYR A 578 18.43 -1.54 38.12
N ALA A 579 19.71 -1.55 38.51
CA ALA A 579 20.32 -2.72 39.16
C ALA A 579 19.70 -3.03 40.53
N GLU A 580 19.36 -2.01 41.32
CA GLU A 580 18.65 -2.18 42.59
C GLU A 580 17.26 -2.78 42.35
N CYS A 581 16.51 -2.26 41.36
CA CYS A 581 15.22 -2.82 40.94
C CYS A 581 15.33 -4.31 40.56
N LEU A 582 16.44 -4.69 39.92
CA LEU A 582 16.68 -6.06 39.46
C LEU A 582 17.12 -6.99 40.60
N SER A 583 17.58 -6.49 41.75
CA SER A 583 18.22 -7.32 42.78
C SER A 583 17.25 -8.06 43.72
N GLY A 584 15.95 -7.69 43.77
CA GLY A 584 14.95 -8.29 44.67
C GLY A 584 14.31 -9.60 44.15
N GLN A 585 13.88 -10.50 45.04
CA GLN A 585 13.03 -11.66 44.66
C GLN A 585 11.55 -11.31 44.75
N THR A 586 11.11 -10.42 43.87
CA THR A 586 9.72 -10.01 43.71
C THR A 586 9.29 -10.21 42.27
N GLU A 587 7.99 -10.07 42.00
CA GLU A 587 7.49 -10.04 40.63
C GLU A 587 8.16 -8.90 39.85
N LYS A 588 8.61 -9.20 38.63
CA LYS A 588 9.28 -8.23 37.76
C LYS A 588 8.74 -8.32 36.35
N ASN A 589 8.71 -7.17 35.71
CA ASN A 589 8.44 -7.04 34.29
C ASN A 589 9.58 -6.26 33.66
N VAL A 590 10.46 -6.98 32.96
CA VAL A 590 11.58 -6.40 32.22
C VAL A 590 11.23 -6.39 30.73
N LEU A 591 11.31 -5.23 30.11
CA LEU A 591 11.13 -5.02 28.68
C LEU A 591 12.48 -4.66 28.07
N ASN A 592 13.00 -5.45 27.16
CA ASN A 592 14.16 -5.10 26.36
C ASN A 592 13.72 -4.72 24.95
N PHE A 593 14.23 -3.59 24.45
CA PHE A 593 13.98 -3.11 23.10
C PHE A 593 15.30 -3.04 22.34
N LYS A 594 15.41 -3.85 21.29
CA LYS A 594 16.49 -3.80 20.32
C LYS A 594 16.00 -3.15 19.05
N LEU A 595 16.51 -1.96 18.74
CA LEU A 595 16.16 -1.25 17.52
C LEU A 595 16.59 -2.06 16.29
N LEU A 596 15.64 -2.32 15.40
CA LEU A 596 15.88 -2.99 14.13
C LEU A 596 15.94 -1.99 12.99
N TYR A 597 14.94 -1.12 12.82
CA TYR A 597 14.84 -0.23 11.67
C TYR A 597 14.20 1.11 12.02
N LYS A 598 14.68 2.20 11.40
CA LYS A 598 14.17 3.56 11.58
C LYS A 598 13.47 4.02 10.31
N GLN A 599 12.27 4.57 10.46
CA GLN A 599 11.55 5.28 9.41
C GLN A 599 10.97 6.58 9.98
N ARG A 600 10.46 7.45 9.10
CA ARG A 600 10.05 8.81 9.47
C ARG A 600 9.00 8.83 10.57
N GLU A 601 8.03 7.92 10.51
CA GLU A 601 6.87 7.85 11.39
C GLU A 601 7.20 7.22 12.76
N GLY A 602 8.32 6.50 12.87
CA GLY A 602 8.64 5.70 14.05
C GLY A 602 9.64 4.59 13.77
N TYR A 603 9.89 3.78 14.80
CA TYR A 603 10.96 2.78 14.81
C TYR A 603 10.41 1.37 15.03
N TRP A 604 11.04 0.40 14.38
CA TRP A 604 10.79 -1.02 14.57
C TRP A 604 11.77 -1.59 15.58
N PHE A 605 11.25 -2.22 16.62
CA PHE A 605 12.03 -2.88 17.66
C PHE A 605 11.74 -4.37 17.68
N MET A 606 12.76 -5.18 17.97
CA MET A 606 12.54 -6.46 18.60
C MET A 606 12.31 -6.18 20.09
N ARG A 607 11.13 -6.54 20.60
CA ARG A 607 10.78 -6.43 22.00
C ARG A 607 10.84 -7.81 22.65
N GLU A 608 11.60 -7.89 23.72
CA GLU A 608 11.58 -9.02 24.65
C GLU A 608 10.93 -8.57 25.95
N HIS A 609 9.98 -9.35 26.46
CA HIS A 609 9.33 -9.12 27.74
C HIS A 609 9.53 -10.34 28.63
N THR A 610 10.29 -10.17 29.70
CA THR A 610 10.43 -11.14 30.76
C THR A 610 9.49 -10.78 31.90
N HIS A 611 8.47 -11.62 32.11
CA HIS A 611 7.61 -11.58 33.28
C HIS A 611 8.06 -12.65 34.27
N TYR A 612 8.79 -12.23 35.29
CA TYR A 612 9.29 -13.11 36.35
C TYR A 612 8.31 -13.10 37.51
N ARG A 613 7.73 -14.25 37.84
CA ARG A 613 6.71 -14.40 38.88
C ARG A 613 6.74 -15.78 39.52
N GLN A 614 6.07 -15.91 40.66
CA GLN A 614 5.77 -17.23 41.22
C GLN A 614 4.67 -17.91 40.39
N ASP A 615 4.89 -19.18 40.06
CA ASP A 615 3.87 -20.05 39.50
C ASP A 615 2.94 -20.64 40.58
N ASP A 616 1.99 -21.48 40.15
CA ASP A 616 1.04 -22.13 41.05
C ASP A 616 1.70 -23.06 42.09
N ASN A 617 2.96 -23.46 41.87
CA ASN A 617 3.77 -24.27 42.78
C ASN A 617 4.69 -23.40 43.68
N GLN A 618 4.51 -22.08 43.67
CA GLN A 618 5.35 -21.10 44.39
C GLN A 618 6.82 -21.09 43.92
N GLN A 619 7.10 -21.64 42.74
CA GLN A 619 8.43 -21.56 42.14
C GLN A 619 8.53 -20.30 41.30
N TRP A 620 9.67 -19.62 41.41
CA TRP A 620 9.94 -18.44 40.60
C TRP A 620 10.38 -18.85 39.21
N ASN A 621 9.58 -18.48 38.21
CA ASN A 621 9.80 -18.84 36.82
C ASN A 621 9.59 -17.63 35.92
N SER A 622 10.28 -17.63 34.78
CA SER A 622 10.18 -16.59 33.77
C SER A 622 9.21 -16.97 32.67
N ARG A 623 8.33 -16.04 32.32
CA ARG A 623 7.60 -16.05 31.06
C ARG A 623 8.23 -15.02 30.14
N ILE A 624 8.92 -15.49 29.11
CA ILE A 624 9.57 -14.65 28.10
C ILE A 624 8.64 -14.55 26.89
N THR A 625 8.37 -13.33 26.44
CA THR A 625 7.60 -13.07 25.23
C THR A 625 8.42 -12.25 24.26
N HIS A 626 8.58 -12.73 23.03
CA HIS A 626 9.23 -12.00 21.96
C HIS A 626 8.19 -11.49 20.97
N ASN A 627 8.32 -10.22 20.59
CA ASN A 627 7.58 -9.70 19.46
C ASN A 627 8.32 -8.57 18.76
N ILE A 628 8.24 -8.52 17.44
CA ILE A 628 8.55 -7.27 16.74
C ILE A 628 7.44 -6.25 17.05
N GLN A 629 7.81 -4.98 17.18
CA GLN A 629 6.89 -3.91 17.48
C GLN A 629 7.29 -2.63 16.77
N PHE A 630 6.32 -1.98 16.12
CA PHE A 630 6.48 -0.62 15.64
C PHE A 630 6.06 0.36 16.75
N LEU A 631 6.94 1.30 17.09
CA LEU A 631 6.66 2.40 18.01
C LEU A 631 6.75 3.73 17.24
N ARG A 632 5.68 4.52 17.26
CA ARG A 632 5.68 5.87 16.70
C ARG A 632 6.54 6.79 17.55
N VAL A 633 7.33 7.64 16.91
CA VAL A 633 8.09 8.70 17.59
C VAL A 633 7.22 9.94 17.63
N CYS A 634 7.14 10.58 18.79
CA CYS A 634 6.39 11.82 18.93
C CYS A 634 7.29 13.01 19.29
N ASP A 635 7.25 14.05 18.45
CA ASP A 635 7.98 15.30 18.69
C ASP A 635 7.22 16.26 19.63
N VAL A 636 5.87 16.25 19.57
CA VAL A 636 4.99 17.04 20.44
C VAL A 636 3.79 16.19 20.80
N CYS A 637 3.77 15.61 22.00
CA CYS A 637 2.64 14.84 22.49
C CYS A 637 2.04 15.48 23.73
N TYR A 638 0.73 15.70 23.68
CA TYR A 638 -0.09 16.03 24.83
C TYR A 638 -0.66 14.73 25.38
N TYR A 639 -0.05 14.19 26.43
CA TYR A 639 -0.72 13.18 27.25
C TYR A 639 -1.36 13.89 28.43
N SER A 640 -2.70 13.95 28.46
CA SER A 640 -3.39 14.27 29.69
C SER A 640 -3.33 13.04 30.58
N SER A 641 -2.68 13.14 31.73
CA SER A 641 -3.02 12.26 32.84
C SER A 641 -4.49 12.52 33.17
N ASN A 642 -5.37 11.59 32.85
CA ASN A 642 -6.65 11.54 33.57
C ASN A 642 -6.36 11.10 35.00
#